data_AF-A0A1F6D2V7-F1
#
_entry.id   AF-A0A1F6D2V7-F1
#
_cell.length_a   1.000
_cell.length_b   1.000
_cell.length_c   1.000
_cell.angle_alpha   90.00
_cell.angle_beta   90.00
_cell.angle_gamma   90.00
#
_symmetry.space_group_name_H-M   'P 1'
#
loop_
_entity.id
_entity.type
_entity.pdbx_description
1 polymer ?
#
loop_
_entity_poly.entity_id
_entity_poly.type
_entity_poly.pdbx_seq_one_letter_code
_entity_poly.pdbx_strand_id
1 'polypeptide(L)'
;MARREETGSIPLYEQLLQDPGQMLALYDQGAQEVLDVARFEGYFDAWDPAQLRWPPSRGEAGPIDLPGLRKRGRLITAIYEGVPRRRDGRLAEAYEQFRRATPAYHRANRIYYQVRRQFLAKGAGDAREFLHLYQSLFVDALANGDPFVPDAGEAALQRARIARAPLSHAQAVAEALSTVAVGDDPRWTEVYAYTLDGVTVEAPLRDLLQAVARGTLDYIAAGEFLATRYNTYTNFAWFGSSVWKVITDADLLLYHLDRPGRADRPSLDALRGDLRRAQAMMVEFFQAHRENPDHLKPVSYWYGHQYTYLTRDMIDLTRRLIASANRLVRQVGAGYGVEEVREVTAPPLLVGRVEGRFLEYPHVGKGADLSGWRRAFRGGRWVISSWRMGRRKLRLAGASLDVARRKELAWQDFLAWGAATLRAFDVEVKVCVDPQFFPVAEEIGLGDGQKKVLFLPTHQSLLDHPVMYQVLQSPELLRAVGWERPMPCVILARTRLAGAGPKLKVGPWSITMFGVSAETFDRLLEEVDRFVTLDRSRDAGPTTQRLVQALDRYPGLTYPVGTTVAFDIQSPPLQHALFAVLPQDVVIVPLAFRGIHSLWPKCPKGNLRINPGLVEVVVSPPMPGETTLLPRRRSLRTQVESAALFQAVHLTTLLNPEPSE
;
A
#
# COMPACT_ATOMS: atom_id res chain seq x y z
N MET A 1 35.45 -14.32 -10.21
CA MET A 1 34.01 -13.96 -10.25
C MET A 1 33.21 -15.14 -9.71
N ALA A 2 32.94 -15.15 -8.40
CA ALA A 2 32.15 -16.20 -7.76
C ALA A 2 30.65 -15.88 -7.90
N ARG A 3 29.91 -16.81 -8.50
CA ARG A 3 28.44 -16.84 -8.49
C ARG A 3 27.98 -17.00 -7.04
N ARG A 4 27.34 -15.98 -6.47
CA ARG A 4 26.51 -16.13 -5.27
C ARG A 4 25.18 -16.73 -5.70
N GLU A 5 24.93 -17.97 -5.32
CA GLU A 5 23.59 -18.55 -5.27
C GLU A 5 22.78 -17.76 -4.24
N GLU A 6 21.89 -16.87 -4.70
CA GLU A 6 20.95 -16.15 -3.84
C GLU A 6 19.82 -17.10 -3.39
N THR A 7 20.12 -17.90 -2.35
CA THR A 7 19.08 -18.25 -1.38
C THR A 7 18.61 -16.96 -0.70
N GLY A 8 17.29 -16.80 -0.50
CA GLY A 8 16.67 -15.55 -0.07
C GLY A 8 17.41 -14.91 1.10
N SER A 9 17.80 -13.64 0.94
CA SER A 9 18.56 -12.90 1.96
C SER A 9 17.86 -13.01 3.32
N ILE A 10 18.58 -13.50 4.31
CA ILE A 10 18.17 -13.52 5.71
C ILE A 10 17.72 -12.08 6.09
N PRO A 11 16.54 -11.86 6.69
CA PRO A 11 16.11 -10.53 7.12
C PRO A 11 17.15 -9.84 8.01
N LEU A 12 17.27 -8.51 7.92
CA LEU A 12 18.28 -7.76 8.68
C LEU A 12 18.20 -8.02 10.19
N TYR A 13 17.00 -8.10 10.77
CA TYR A 13 16.79 -8.32 12.19
C TYR A 13 17.34 -9.69 12.64
N GLU A 14 17.31 -10.71 11.77
CA GLU A 14 17.93 -12.01 12.06
C GLU A 14 19.46 -11.93 12.00
N GLN A 15 20.02 -11.08 11.13
CA GLN A 15 21.47 -10.83 11.07
C GLN A 15 21.92 -10.07 12.31
N LEU A 16 21.18 -9.03 12.73
CA LEU A 16 21.46 -8.24 13.92
C LEU A 16 21.43 -9.09 15.20
N LEU A 17 20.61 -10.13 15.26
CA LEU A 17 20.58 -11.05 16.40
C LEU A 17 21.88 -11.87 16.58
N GLN A 18 22.75 -11.92 15.57
CA GLN A 18 24.06 -12.59 15.66
C GLN A 18 25.09 -11.76 16.42
N ASP A 19 24.91 -10.43 16.49
CA ASP A 19 25.71 -9.50 17.31
C ASP A 19 24.80 -8.64 18.19
N PRO A 20 24.44 -9.13 19.40
CA PRO A 20 23.57 -8.39 20.32
C PRO A 20 24.13 -7.03 20.74
N GLY A 21 25.45 -6.86 20.77
CA GLY A 21 26.08 -5.59 21.15
C GLY A 21 25.85 -4.52 20.08
N GLN A 22 26.12 -4.87 18.83
CA GLN A 22 25.83 -3.99 17.69
C GLN A 22 24.33 -3.70 17.56
N MET A 23 23.47 -4.70 17.72
CA MET A 23 22.02 -4.54 17.66
C MET A 23 21.51 -3.50 18.67
N LEU A 24 21.96 -3.59 19.92
CA LEU A 24 21.54 -2.65 20.97
C LEU A 24 22.07 -1.23 20.74
N ALA A 25 23.31 -1.09 20.24
CA ALA A 25 23.85 0.21 19.88
C ALA A 25 23.02 0.88 18.77
N LEU A 26 22.64 0.13 17.73
CA LEU A 26 21.78 0.61 16.66
C LEU A 26 20.36 0.94 17.15
N TYR A 27 19.83 0.14 18.07
CA TYR A 27 18.54 0.41 18.71
C TYR A 27 18.58 1.72 19.52
N ASP A 28 19.63 1.95 20.30
CA ASP A 28 19.79 3.16 21.10
C ASP A 28 20.00 4.40 20.22
N GLN A 29 20.78 4.28 19.16
CA GLN A 29 20.96 5.34 18.18
C GLN A 29 19.62 5.69 17.50
N GLY A 30 18.92 4.68 16.98
CA GLY A 30 17.62 4.89 16.33
C GLY A 30 16.59 5.49 17.28
N ALA A 31 16.59 5.08 18.55
CA ALA A 31 15.74 5.66 19.57
C ALA A 31 16.00 7.16 19.79
N GLN A 32 17.27 7.55 19.91
CA GLN A 32 17.64 8.96 20.06
C GLN A 32 17.26 9.78 18.81
N GLU A 33 17.51 9.25 17.62
CA GLU A 33 17.12 9.91 16.36
C GLU A 33 15.61 10.15 16.27
N VAL A 34 14.79 9.18 16.70
CA VAL A 34 13.33 9.37 16.76
C VAL A 34 12.94 10.44 17.77
N LEU A 35 13.58 10.51 18.93
CA LEU A 35 13.35 11.58 19.92
C LEU A 35 13.72 12.96 19.36
N ASP A 36 14.82 13.06 18.62
CA ASP A 36 15.29 14.30 18.02
C ASP A 36 14.35 14.85 16.95
N VAL A 37 13.56 13.99 16.31
CA VAL A 37 12.43 14.37 15.43
C VAL A 37 11.19 14.68 16.25
N ALA A 38 10.80 13.78 17.15
CA ALA A 38 9.58 13.84 17.95
C ALA A 38 9.45 15.14 18.78
N ARG A 39 10.58 15.74 19.21
CA ARG A 39 10.58 17.04 19.89
C ARG A 39 10.02 18.20 19.06
N PHE A 40 10.08 18.11 17.73
CA PHE A 40 9.54 19.13 16.81
C PHE A 40 8.08 18.87 16.40
N GLU A 41 7.57 17.66 16.68
CA GLU A 41 6.17 17.28 16.45
C GLU A 41 5.23 17.68 17.59
N GLY A 42 5.79 18.26 18.65
CA GLY A 42 5.03 18.75 19.80
C GLY A 42 4.49 17.67 20.73
N TYR A 43 5.15 16.50 20.80
CA TYR A 43 4.87 15.46 21.81
C TYR A 43 5.46 15.82 23.19
N PHE A 44 6.44 16.72 23.20
CA PHE A 44 7.26 17.04 24.37
C PHE A 44 7.23 18.54 24.72
N ASP A 45 6.22 19.30 24.26
CA ASP A 45 6.17 20.76 24.42
C ASP A 45 6.27 21.24 25.88
N ALA A 46 5.81 20.41 26.82
CA ALA A 46 5.87 20.69 28.26
C ALA A 46 7.14 20.16 28.96
N TRP A 47 8.09 19.56 28.22
CA TRP A 47 9.29 18.94 28.77
C TRP A 47 10.51 19.81 28.53
N ASP A 48 11.45 19.77 29.48
CA ASP A 48 12.78 20.34 29.28
C ASP A 48 13.54 19.57 28.18
N PRO A 49 14.01 20.24 27.10
CA PRO A 49 14.80 19.60 26.05
C PRO A 49 16.02 18.81 26.55
N ALA A 50 16.64 19.22 27.66
CA ALA A 50 17.76 18.49 28.26
C ALA A 50 17.35 17.10 28.78
N GLN A 51 16.07 16.89 29.07
CA GLN A 51 15.54 15.60 29.53
C GLN A 51 15.27 14.62 28.38
N LEU A 52 15.22 15.08 27.13
CA LEU A 52 14.96 14.30 25.91
C LEU A 52 16.20 13.53 25.43
N ARG A 53 16.80 12.78 26.35
CA ARG A 53 17.95 11.91 26.12
C ARG A 53 17.57 10.47 26.37
N TRP A 54 17.75 9.63 25.36
CA TRP A 54 17.58 8.18 25.44
C TRP A 54 18.62 7.58 26.39
N PRO A 55 18.22 6.90 27.46
CA PRO A 55 19.15 6.13 28.29
C PRO A 55 19.73 4.97 27.46
N PRO A 56 21.05 4.81 27.35
CA PRO A 56 21.65 3.74 26.55
C PRO A 56 21.47 2.36 27.23
N SER A 57 21.45 1.30 26.42
CA SER A 57 21.26 -0.08 26.88
C SER A 57 22.45 -0.59 27.70
N ARG A 58 23.61 0.05 27.53
CA ARG A 58 24.84 -0.18 28.29
C ARG A 58 25.51 1.16 28.58
N GLY A 59 25.71 1.49 29.85
CA GLY A 59 26.47 2.64 30.31
C GLY A 59 27.83 2.23 30.89
N GLU A 60 28.58 3.20 31.42
CA GLU A 60 29.88 2.97 32.08
C GLU A 60 29.77 2.00 33.27
N ALA A 61 28.65 2.05 33.99
CA ALA A 61 28.37 1.19 35.15
C ALA A 61 27.80 -0.20 34.81
N GLY A 62 27.62 -0.54 33.51
CA GLY A 62 27.07 -1.82 33.08
C GLY A 62 25.74 -1.72 32.32
N PRO A 63 24.90 -2.78 32.31
CA PRO A 63 23.57 -2.75 31.69
C PRO A 63 22.69 -1.63 32.27
N ILE A 64 21.70 -1.19 31.49
CA ILE A 64 20.74 -0.18 31.92
C ILE A 64 20.07 -0.54 33.26
N ASP A 65 19.92 0.45 34.12
CA ASP A 65 19.30 0.33 35.43
C ASP A 65 17.80 0.66 35.43
N LEU A 66 17.15 0.48 36.58
CA LEU A 66 15.71 0.75 36.73
C LEU A 66 15.33 2.22 36.44
N PRO A 67 16.05 3.25 36.95
CA PRO A 67 15.84 4.64 36.55
C PRO A 67 15.89 4.85 35.02
N GLY A 68 16.86 4.25 34.33
CA GLY A 68 16.98 4.30 32.88
C GLY A 68 15.78 3.68 32.18
N LEU A 69 15.38 2.46 32.57
CA LEU A 69 14.21 1.77 32.00
C LEU A 69 12.91 2.57 32.23
N ARG A 70 12.71 3.13 33.42
CA ARG A 70 11.57 4.01 33.72
C ARG A 70 11.57 5.26 32.84
N LYS A 71 12.74 5.87 32.61
CA LYS A 71 12.87 7.03 31.71
C LYS A 71 12.54 6.66 30.26
N ARG A 72 13.01 5.50 29.74
CA ARG A 72 12.60 4.99 28.42
C ARG A 72 11.09 4.85 28.33
N GLY A 73 10.46 4.20 29.32
CA GLY A 73 9.01 4.04 29.36
C GLY A 73 8.24 5.37 29.30
N ARG A 74 8.67 6.39 30.06
CA ARG A 74 8.03 7.73 30.01
C ARG A 74 8.17 8.41 28.65
N LEU A 75 9.35 8.36 28.04
CA LEU A 75 9.60 8.96 26.71
C LEU A 75 8.70 8.33 25.64
N ILE A 76 8.60 6.99 25.62
CA ILE A 76 7.78 6.27 24.63
C ILE A 76 6.29 6.44 24.90
N THR A 77 5.88 6.51 26.17
CA THR A 77 4.49 6.77 26.53
C THR A 77 4.01 8.12 26.00
N ALA A 78 4.81 9.18 26.14
CA ALA A 78 4.46 10.50 25.63
C ALA A 78 4.24 10.52 24.10
N ILE A 79 5.11 9.83 23.35
CA ILE A 79 4.94 9.68 21.89
C ILE A 79 3.67 8.86 21.60
N TYR A 80 3.55 7.69 22.22
CA TYR A 80 2.45 6.76 22.00
C TYR A 80 1.07 7.39 22.25
N GLU A 81 0.92 8.14 23.33
CA GLU A 81 -0.33 8.83 23.68
C GLU A 81 -0.60 10.06 22.79
N GLY A 82 0.45 10.76 22.34
CA GLY A 82 0.32 11.95 21.52
C GLY A 82 0.04 11.69 20.03
N VAL A 83 0.51 10.56 19.50
CA VAL A 83 0.42 10.26 18.06
C VAL A 83 -1.02 10.22 17.51
N PRO A 84 -2.01 9.55 18.13
CA PRO A 84 -3.35 9.41 17.53
C PRO A 84 -4.01 10.76 17.21
N ARG A 85 -4.05 11.68 18.16
CA ARG A 85 -4.66 13.01 17.96
C ARG A 85 -3.90 13.84 16.92
N ARG A 86 -2.56 13.80 16.93
CA ARG A 86 -1.73 14.52 15.97
C ARG A 86 -1.92 13.96 14.56
N ARG A 87 -1.90 12.63 14.41
CA ARG A 87 -2.21 11.94 13.16
C ARG A 87 -3.53 12.44 12.59
N ASP A 88 -4.59 12.43 13.38
CA ASP A 88 -5.92 12.83 12.89
C ASP A 88 -5.98 14.27 12.42
N GLY A 89 -5.37 15.21 13.16
CA GLY A 89 -5.27 16.60 12.73
C GLY A 89 -4.49 16.77 11.43
N ARG A 90 -3.33 16.11 11.33
CA ARG A 90 -2.45 16.14 10.14
C ARG A 90 -3.12 15.54 8.91
N LEU A 91 -3.85 14.43 9.08
CA LEU A 91 -4.56 13.77 7.98
C LEU A 91 -5.81 14.55 7.56
N ALA A 92 -6.54 15.17 8.50
CA ALA A 92 -7.69 16.01 8.18
C ALA A 92 -7.28 17.21 7.31
N GLU A 93 -6.19 17.89 7.66
CA GLU A 93 -5.67 19.02 6.89
C GLU A 93 -5.28 18.60 5.47
N ALA A 94 -4.52 17.51 5.31
CA ALA A 94 -4.13 17.03 3.99
C ALA A 94 -5.31 16.52 3.16
N TYR A 95 -6.27 15.84 3.80
CA TYR A 95 -7.48 15.39 3.14
C TYR A 95 -8.29 16.56 2.58
N GLU A 96 -8.42 17.64 3.35
CA GLU A 96 -9.15 18.82 2.91
C GLU A 96 -8.50 19.48 1.68
N GLN A 97 -7.16 19.54 1.63
CA GLN A 97 -6.44 20.01 0.44
C GLN A 97 -6.70 19.10 -0.77
N PHE A 98 -6.58 17.78 -0.58
CA PHE A 98 -6.84 16.80 -1.63
C PHE A 98 -8.27 16.90 -2.17
N ARG A 99 -9.27 16.95 -1.27
CA ARG A 99 -10.69 17.07 -1.59
C ARG A 99 -11.01 18.36 -2.36
N ARG A 100 -10.34 19.47 -2.05
CA ARG A 100 -10.48 20.75 -2.77
C ARG A 100 -9.91 20.69 -4.19
N ALA A 101 -8.82 19.96 -4.40
CA ALA A 101 -8.18 19.83 -5.71
C ALA A 101 -8.91 18.84 -6.65
N THR A 102 -9.61 17.83 -6.10
CA THR A 102 -10.29 16.77 -6.88
C THR A 102 -11.19 17.30 -8.02
N PRO A 103 -12.12 18.26 -7.80
CA PRO A 103 -13.00 18.73 -8.87
C PRO A 103 -12.25 19.41 -10.01
N ALA A 104 -11.21 20.19 -9.70
CA ALA A 104 -10.39 20.88 -10.69
C ALA A 104 -9.64 19.89 -11.59
N TYR A 105 -9.11 18.82 -11.03
CA TYR A 105 -8.46 17.74 -11.79
C TYR A 105 -9.42 17.03 -12.74
N HIS A 106 -10.62 16.64 -12.28
CA HIS A 106 -11.58 15.98 -13.18
C HIS A 106 -12.06 16.92 -14.29
N ARG A 107 -12.25 18.22 -14.00
CA ARG A 107 -12.54 19.23 -15.03
C ARG A 107 -11.38 19.37 -16.03
N ALA A 108 -10.14 19.44 -15.55
CA ALA A 108 -8.94 19.51 -16.39
C ALA A 108 -8.85 18.33 -17.37
N ASN A 109 -9.12 17.10 -16.91
CA ASN A 109 -9.12 15.93 -17.79
C ASN A 109 -10.20 15.99 -18.88
N ARG A 110 -11.40 16.49 -18.55
CA ARG A 110 -12.47 16.67 -19.54
C ARG A 110 -12.07 17.73 -20.58
N ILE A 111 -11.52 18.85 -20.14
CA ILE A 111 -10.99 19.91 -21.03
C ILE A 111 -9.91 19.34 -21.96
N TYR A 112 -8.94 18.60 -21.41
CA TYR A 112 -7.86 17.98 -22.20
C TYR A 112 -8.40 17.16 -23.37
N TYR A 113 -9.39 16.29 -23.13
CA TYR A 113 -9.93 15.44 -24.20
C TYR A 113 -10.80 16.20 -25.21
N GLN A 114 -11.59 17.19 -24.78
CA GLN A 114 -12.35 18.03 -25.71
C GLN A 114 -11.41 18.81 -26.65
N VAL A 115 -10.37 19.43 -26.10
CA VAL A 115 -9.36 20.18 -26.87
C VAL A 115 -8.57 19.24 -27.78
N ARG A 116 -8.17 18.06 -27.29
CA ARG A 116 -7.49 17.02 -28.10
C ARG A 116 -8.32 16.62 -29.32
N ARG A 117 -9.62 16.38 -29.15
CA ARG A 117 -10.51 16.00 -30.27
C ARG A 117 -10.59 17.12 -31.32
N GLN A 118 -10.69 18.38 -30.90
CA GLN A 118 -10.70 19.51 -31.82
C GLN A 118 -9.35 19.70 -32.52
N PHE A 119 -8.23 19.54 -31.81
CA PHE A 119 -6.88 19.60 -32.38
C PHE A 119 -6.71 18.61 -33.53
N LEU A 120 -7.14 17.36 -33.32
CA LEU A 120 -7.12 16.32 -34.35
C LEU A 120 -8.09 16.61 -35.49
N ALA A 121 -9.32 17.04 -35.19
CA ALA A 121 -10.34 17.31 -36.20
C ALA A 121 -9.99 18.49 -37.12
N LYS A 122 -9.28 19.49 -36.61
CA LYS A 122 -8.78 20.63 -37.38
C LYS A 122 -7.56 20.30 -38.25
N GLY A 123 -6.95 19.12 -38.08
CA GLY A 123 -5.71 18.76 -38.76
C GLY A 123 -4.49 19.56 -38.28
N ALA A 124 -4.51 20.09 -37.05
CA ALA A 124 -3.41 20.87 -36.47
C ALA A 124 -2.18 20.01 -36.09
N GLY A 125 -2.33 18.68 -36.13
CA GLY A 125 -1.29 17.68 -35.86
C GLY A 125 -1.88 16.34 -35.44
N ASP A 126 -1.02 15.44 -34.98
CA ASP A 126 -1.42 14.14 -34.45
C ASP A 126 -1.54 14.12 -32.90
N ALA A 127 -1.95 12.97 -32.35
CA ALA A 127 -2.14 12.81 -30.91
C ALA A 127 -0.82 12.88 -30.12
N ARG A 128 0.30 12.50 -30.74
CA ARG A 128 1.62 12.52 -30.12
C ARG A 128 2.15 13.96 -30.06
N GLU A 129 1.94 14.73 -31.10
CA GLU A 129 2.26 16.16 -31.14
C GLU A 129 1.44 16.92 -30.10
N PHE A 130 0.13 16.66 -30.01
CA PHE A 130 -0.73 17.25 -28.97
C PHE A 130 -0.22 16.94 -27.55
N LEU A 131 0.13 15.68 -27.28
CA LEU A 131 0.68 15.27 -25.99
C LEU A 131 2.02 15.97 -25.71
N HIS A 132 2.88 16.13 -26.72
CA HIS A 132 4.16 16.81 -26.56
C HIS A 132 4.01 18.30 -26.21
N LEU A 133 3.05 18.98 -26.84
CA LEU A 133 2.66 20.34 -26.51
C LEU A 133 2.22 20.45 -25.05
N TYR A 134 1.27 19.62 -24.63
CA TYR A 134 0.83 19.57 -23.24
C TYR A 134 1.98 19.30 -22.26
N GLN A 135 2.82 18.28 -22.52
CA GLN A 135 3.93 17.92 -21.64
C GLN A 135 4.98 19.03 -21.51
N SER A 136 5.13 19.89 -22.52
CA SER A 136 6.04 21.04 -22.46
C SER A 136 5.52 22.08 -21.46
N LEU A 137 4.21 22.39 -21.51
CA LEU A 137 3.56 23.27 -20.53
C LEU A 137 3.49 22.64 -19.13
N PHE A 138 3.35 21.31 -19.04
CA PHE A 138 3.39 20.59 -17.78
C PHE A 138 4.75 20.72 -17.09
N VAL A 139 5.86 20.52 -17.82
CA VAL A 139 7.21 20.68 -17.25
C VAL A 139 7.49 22.13 -16.86
N ASP A 140 7.03 23.09 -17.67
CA ASP A 140 7.15 24.52 -17.36
C ASP A 140 6.38 24.90 -16.10
N ALA A 141 5.13 24.45 -15.98
CA ALA A 141 4.31 24.69 -14.79
C ALA A 141 4.91 24.04 -13.53
N LEU A 142 5.50 22.85 -13.66
CA LEU A 142 6.16 22.15 -12.57
C LEU A 142 7.46 22.85 -12.13
N ALA A 143 8.24 23.39 -13.07
CA ALA A 143 9.47 24.11 -12.76
C ALA A 143 9.22 25.46 -12.07
N ASN A 144 8.12 26.13 -12.43
CA ASN A 144 7.74 27.44 -11.91
C ASN A 144 6.68 27.35 -10.80
N GLY A 145 6.43 26.17 -10.25
CA GLY A 145 5.47 25.97 -9.17
C GLY A 145 5.98 26.49 -7.82
N ASP A 146 5.06 26.94 -6.97
CA ASP A 146 5.42 27.37 -5.61
C ASP A 146 5.95 26.18 -4.80
N PRO A 147 7.13 26.28 -4.18
CA PRO A 147 7.68 25.19 -3.39
C PRO A 147 6.83 24.96 -2.13
N PHE A 148 6.60 23.70 -1.78
CA PHE A 148 5.99 23.36 -0.50
C PHE A 148 6.88 23.81 0.66
N VAL A 149 6.31 24.54 1.61
CA VAL A 149 7.01 25.03 2.80
C VAL A 149 6.64 24.15 4.00
N PRO A 150 7.51 23.21 4.42
CA PRO A 150 7.23 22.36 5.58
C PRO A 150 7.27 23.15 6.88
N ASP A 151 6.45 22.75 7.85
CA ASP A 151 6.62 23.24 9.22
C ASP A 151 7.86 22.62 9.91
N ALA A 152 8.13 23.01 11.16
CA ALA A 152 9.31 22.55 11.89
C ALA A 152 9.37 21.01 12.08
N GLY A 153 8.22 20.38 12.30
CA GLY A 153 8.10 18.93 12.45
C GLY A 153 8.30 18.20 11.13
N GLU A 154 7.61 18.65 10.07
CA GLU A 154 7.75 18.12 8.72
C GLU A 154 9.20 18.28 8.21
N ALA A 155 9.83 19.42 8.46
CA ALA A 155 11.24 19.64 8.13
C ALA A 155 12.17 18.69 8.92
N ALA A 156 11.84 18.37 10.17
CA ALA A 156 12.59 17.38 10.94
C ALA A 156 12.43 15.96 10.38
N LEU A 157 11.21 15.58 9.99
CA LEU A 157 10.92 14.31 9.33
C LEU A 157 11.64 14.18 7.98
N GLN A 158 11.71 15.26 7.20
CA GLN A 158 12.47 15.32 5.95
C GLN A 158 13.98 15.14 6.18
N ARG A 159 14.56 15.86 7.17
CA ARG A 159 15.98 15.68 7.55
C ARG A 159 16.30 14.25 7.99
N ALA A 160 15.36 13.61 8.68
CA ALA A 160 15.47 12.20 9.08
C ALA A 160 15.23 11.20 7.93
N ARG A 161 14.81 11.69 6.74
CA ARG A 161 14.43 10.90 5.55
C ARG A 161 13.21 10.00 5.76
N ILE A 162 12.32 10.36 6.68
CA ILE A 162 11.07 9.64 6.96
C ILE A 162 9.93 10.13 6.05
N ALA A 163 10.00 11.40 5.65
CA ALA A 163 9.05 12.05 4.76
C ALA A 163 9.78 12.84 3.67
N ARG A 164 9.05 13.31 2.67
CA ARG A 164 9.54 14.22 1.63
C ARG A 164 8.54 15.34 1.38
N ALA A 165 9.00 16.45 0.82
CA ALA A 165 8.11 17.52 0.38
C ALA A 165 7.36 17.07 -0.90
N PRO A 166 6.07 17.43 -1.04
CA PRO A 166 5.33 17.23 -2.28
C PRO A 166 6.06 17.85 -3.48
N LEU A 167 6.05 17.14 -4.60
CA LEU A 167 6.68 17.47 -5.88
C LEU A 167 8.19 17.76 -5.84
N SER A 168 8.86 17.68 -4.68
CA SER A 168 10.24 18.18 -4.56
C SER A 168 11.22 17.49 -5.49
N HIS A 169 11.03 16.19 -5.73
CA HIS A 169 11.84 15.43 -6.67
C HIS A 169 11.53 15.85 -8.13
N ALA A 170 10.26 15.84 -8.53
CA ALA A 170 9.85 16.21 -9.88
C ALA A 170 10.17 17.67 -10.23
N GLN A 171 10.00 18.60 -9.30
CA GLN A 171 10.29 20.03 -9.47
C GLN A 171 11.78 20.28 -9.68
N ALA A 172 12.65 19.73 -8.83
CA ALA A 172 14.10 19.87 -9.00
C ALA A 172 14.59 19.34 -10.37
N VAL A 173 13.95 18.28 -10.86
CA VAL A 173 14.20 17.75 -12.21
C VAL A 173 13.65 18.69 -13.29
N ALA A 174 12.46 19.24 -13.12
CA ALA A 174 11.84 20.16 -14.07
C ALA A 174 12.62 21.47 -14.20
N GLU A 175 13.09 22.05 -13.09
CA GLU A 175 13.95 23.24 -13.08
C GLU A 175 15.21 23.03 -13.92
N ALA A 176 15.89 21.88 -13.75
CA ALA A 176 17.06 21.52 -14.55
C ALA A 176 16.75 21.38 -16.06
N LEU A 177 15.51 21.06 -16.41
CA LEU A 177 15.04 20.85 -17.78
C LEU A 177 14.40 22.08 -18.41
N SER A 178 13.95 23.05 -17.61
CA SER A 178 13.24 24.28 -18.03
C SER A 178 14.10 25.25 -18.82
N THR A 179 15.42 25.05 -18.83
CA THR A 179 16.37 25.75 -19.71
C THR A 179 16.11 25.48 -21.20
N VAL A 180 15.24 24.52 -21.54
CA VAL A 180 14.67 24.33 -22.87
C VAL A 180 13.27 24.97 -22.88
N ALA A 181 13.19 26.23 -23.31
CA ALA A 181 11.96 27.03 -23.33
C ALA A 181 10.78 26.29 -23.99
N VAL A 182 9.55 26.59 -23.53
CA VAL A 182 8.32 26.31 -24.29
C VAL A 182 8.49 27.05 -25.63
N GLY A 183 8.81 26.32 -26.69
CA GLY A 183 9.09 26.92 -27.99
C GLY A 183 7.91 27.75 -28.50
N ASP A 184 8.20 28.75 -29.32
CA ASP A 184 7.20 29.51 -30.07
C ASP A 184 6.55 28.60 -31.12
N ASP A 185 5.55 27.83 -30.69
CA ASP A 185 4.71 27.04 -31.56
C ASP A 185 3.53 27.91 -32.05
N PRO A 186 3.33 28.07 -33.37
CA PRO A 186 2.26 28.92 -33.91
C PRO A 186 0.86 28.47 -33.43
N ARG A 187 0.70 27.17 -33.14
CA ARG A 187 -0.57 26.58 -32.69
C ARG A 187 -0.98 27.09 -31.30
N TRP A 188 -0.08 27.71 -30.54
CA TRP A 188 -0.40 28.24 -29.21
C TRP A 188 -1.48 29.31 -29.20
N THR A 189 -1.55 30.09 -30.28
CA THR A 189 -2.50 31.20 -30.42
C THR A 189 -3.82 30.78 -31.05
N GLU A 190 -3.91 29.55 -31.57
CA GLU A 190 -5.15 29.02 -32.13
C GLU A 190 -6.20 28.84 -31.03
N VAL A 191 -7.44 29.25 -31.33
CA VAL A 191 -8.56 29.21 -30.40
C VAL A 191 -9.22 27.84 -30.43
N TYR A 192 -9.42 27.25 -29.26
CA TYR A 192 -10.18 26.04 -29.06
C TYR A 192 -11.30 26.30 -28.05
N ALA A 193 -12.34 25.47 -28.10
CA ALA A 193 -13.46 25.58 -27.18
C ALA A 193 -13.52 24.38 -26.25
N TYR A 194 -14.18 24.51 -25.11
CA TYR A 194 -14.70 23.37 -24.38
C TYR A 194 -16.07 23.73 -23.79
N THR A 195 -16.91 22.73 -23.58
CA THR A 195 -18.22 22.87 -22.94
C THR A 195 -18.27 21.97 -21.72
N LEU A 196 -18.43 22.57 -20.54
CA LEU A 196 -18.65 21.86 -19.28
C LEU A 196 -19.90 22.42 -18.60
N ASP A 197 -20.77 21.55 -18.13
CA ASP A 197 -21.93 21.91 -17.31
C ASP A 197 -22.82 22.99 -17.97
N GLY A 198 -22.94 22.95 -19.31
CA GLY A 198 -23.71 23.90 -20.11
C GLY A 198 -23.00 25.23 -20.43
N VAL A 199 -21.76 25.42 -19.96
CA VAL A 199 -20.96 26.62 -20.21
C VAL A 199 -19.88 26.32 -21.25
N THR A 200 -19.89 27.05 -22.35
CA THR A 200 -18.83 27.02 -23.36
C THR A 200 -17.82 28.13 -23.11
N VAL A 201 -16.54 27.77 -23.14
CA VAL A 201 -15.41 28.70 -23.02
C VAL A 201 -14.51 28.53 -24.23
N GLU A 202 -14.14 29.65 -24.85
CA GLU A 202 -13.17 29.70 -25.95
C GLU A 202 -11.90 30.39 -25.46
N ALA A 203 -10.74 29.78 -25.71
CA ALA A 203 -9.45 30.35 -25.35
C ALA A 203 -8.33 29.79 -26.24
N PRO A 204 -7.16 30.47 -26.29
CA PRO A 204 -5.97 29.95 -26.94
C PRO A 204 -5.56 28.57 -26.40
N LEU A 205 -4.99 27.72 -27.27
CA LEU A 205 -4.52 26.38 -26.90
C LEU A 205 -3.60 26.39 -25.68
N ARG A 206 -2.69 27.38 -25.63
CA ARG A 206 -1.74 27.55 -24.53
C ARG A 206 -2.45 27.71 -23.19
N ASP A 207 -3.44 28.60 -23.13
CA ASP A 207 -4.16 28.93 -21.90
C ASP A 207 -4.95 27.72 -21.39
N LEU A 208 -5.61 27.00 -22.30
CA LEU A 208 -6.36 25.79 -21.98
C LEU A 208 -5.44 24.69 -21.44
N LEU A 209 -4.34 24.39 -22.12
CA LEU A 209 -3.41 23.35 -21.69
C LEU A 209 -2.63 23.74 -20.43
N GLN A 210 -2.35 25.02 -20.22
CA GLN A 210 -1.75 25.51 -18.98
C GLN A 210 -2.71 25.37 -17.79
N ALA A 211 -4.01 25.65 -17.98
CA ALA A 211 -5.03 25.40 -16.97
C ALA A 211 -5.15 23.90 -16.65
N VAL A 212 -5.08 23.02 -17.66
CA VAL A 212 -5.05 21.56 -17.46
C VAL A 212 -3.81 21.15 -16.65
N ALA A 213 -2.63 21.65 -17.03
CA ALA A 213 -1.37 21.32 -16.36
C ALA A 213 -1.39 21.73 -14.88
N ARG A 214 -1.82 22.96 -14.57
CA ARG A 214 -1.94 23.46 -13.19
C ARG A 214 -2.91 22.63 -12.36
N GLY A 215 -4.14 22.44 -12.83
CA GLY A 215 -5.13 21.64 -12.10
C GLY A 215 -4.71 20.18 -11.89
N THR A 216 -3.88 19.64 -12.78
CA THR A 216 -3.30 18.30 -12.62
C THR A 216 -2.17 18.28 -11.61
N LEU A 217 -1.24 19.23 -11.67
CA LEU A 217 -0.13 19.35 -10.73
C LEU A 217 -0.60 19.62 -9.30
N ASP A 218 -1.60 20.50 -9.12
CA ASP A 218 -2.19 20.78 -7.81
C ASP A 218 -2.76 19.50 -7.17
N TYR A 219 -3.39 18.65 -7.98
CA TYR A 219 -3.94 17.39 -7.51
C TYR A 219 -2.86 16.34 -7.21
N ILE A 220 -1.81 16.26 -8.03
CA ILE A 220 -0.64 15.42 -7.74
C ILE A 220 0.02 15.86 -6.42
N ALA A 221 0.24 17.16 -6.24
CA ALA A 221 0.82 17.71 -5.01
C ALA A 221 -0.02 17.39 -3.78
N ALA A 222 -1.33 17.66 -3.84
CA ALA A 222 -2.23 17.39 -2.72
C ALA A 222 -2.35 15.88 -2.42
N GLY A 223 -2.34 15.03 -3.46
CA GLY A 223 -2.34 13.58 -3.32
C GLY A 223 -1.05 13.07 -2.68
N GLU A 224 0.10 13.55 -3.15
CA GLU A 224 1.39 13.21 -2.57
C GLU A 224 1.50 13.66 -1.11
N PHE A 225 0.98 14.85 -0.79
CA PHE A 225 0.95 15.36 0.58
C PHE A 225 0.15 14.45 1.52
N LEU A 226 -1.07 14.07 1.10
CA LEU A 226 -1.92 13.13 1.86
C LEU A 226 -1.26 11.76 2.02
N ALA A 227 -0.75 11.16 0.94
CA ALA A 227 -0.09 9.86 0.99
C ALA A 227 1.16 9.89 1.90
N THR A 228 1.99 10.93 1.79
CA THR A 228 3.19 11.10 2.62
C THR A 228 2.81 11.21 4.09
N ARG A 229 1.86 12.08 4.45
CA ARG A 229 1.38 12.18 5.84
C ARG A 229 0.76 10.88 6.33
N TYR A 230 0.02 10.16 5.49
CA TYR A 230 -0.52 8.84 5.87
C TYR A 230 0.58 7.84 6.21
N ASN A 231 1.60 7.74 5.36
CA ASN A 231 2.73 6.85 5.59
C ASN A 231 3.51 7.25 6.85
N THR A 232 3.72 8.55 7.09
CA THR A 232 4.44 9.05 8.28
C THR A 232 3.66 8.87 9.57
N TYR A 233 2.38 9.26 9.62
CA TYR A 233 1.63 9.29 10.88
C TYR A 233 0.91 7.97 11.18
N THR A 234 0.46 7.22 10.16
CA THR A 234 -0.18 5.91 10.35
C THR A 234 0.83 4.76 10.32
N ASN A 235 1.50 4.55 9.18
CA ASN A 235 2.34 3.37 8.98
C ASN A 235 3.64 3.43 9.79
N PHE A 236 4.25 4.61 9.95
CA PHE A 236 5.45 4.79 10.76
C PHE A 236 5.12 5.09 12.22
N ALA A 237 4.53 6.25 12.52
CA ALA A 237 4.42 6.75 13.89
C ALA A 237 3.44 5.93 14.75
N TRP A 238 2.20 5.73 14.29
CA TRP A 238 1.19 5.05 15.12
C TRP A 238 1.50 3.56 15.29
N PHE A 239 1.82 2.86 14.20
CA PHE A 239 2.23 1.46 14.27
C PHE A 239 3.54 1.28 15.06
N GLY A 240 4.57 2.07 14.73
CA GLY A 240 5.88 1.99 15.36
C GLY A 240 5.82 2.26 16.87
N SER A 241 5.14 3.33 17.31
CA SER A 241 4.97 3.63 18.73
C SER A 241 4.13 2.59 19.47
N SER A 242 3.11 2.01 18.83
CA SER A 242 2.30 0.92 19.41
C SER A 242 3.16 -0.30 19.74
N VAL A 243 4.02 -0.73 18.81
CA VAL A 243 4.94 -1.85 19.05
C VAL A 243 6.03 -1.45 20.07
N TRP A 244 6.59 -0.25 19.94
CA TRP A 244 7.66 0.22 20.81
C TRP A 244 7.24 0.34 22.28
N LYS A 245 6.01 0.78 22.53
CA LYS A 245 5.42 0.85 23.88
C LYS A 245 5.44 -0.52 24.57
N VAL A 246 5.01 -1.57 23.87
CA VAL A 246 5.02 -2.94 24.38
C VAL A 246 6.44 -3.42 24.67
N ILE A 247 7.39 -3.11 23.79
CA ILE A 247 8.81 -3.44 23.98
C ILE A 247 9.34 -2.78 25.26
N THR A 248 9.11 -1.49 25.46
CA THR A 248 9.60 -0.79 26.65
C THR A 248 8.94 -1.25 27.94
N ASP A 249 7.64 -1.56 27.90
CA ASP A 249 6.92 -2.08 29.07
C ASP A 249 7.40 -3.49 29.43
N ALA A 250 7.61 -4.34 28.43
CA ALA A 250 8.13 -5.70 28.62
C ALA A 250 9.58 -5.69 29.15
N ASP A 251 10.42 -4.76 28.70
CA ASP A 251 11.80 -4.60 29.19
C ASP A 251 11.83 -4.19 30.68
N LEU A 252 11.00 -3.21 31.05
CA LEU A 252 10.84 -2.78 32.45
C LEU A 252 10.29 -3.92 33.33
N LEU A 253 9.27 -4.63 32.84
CA LEU A 253 8.68 -5.76 33.55
C LEU A 253 9.69 -6.90 33.73
N LEU A 254 10.47 -7.22 32.70
CA LEU A 254 11.53 -8.24 32.76
C LEU A 254 12.52 -7.92 33.89
N TYR A 255 12.95 -6.66 34.02
CA TYR A 255 13.81 -6.24 35.13
C TYR A 255 13.22 -6.54 36.52
N HIS A 256 11.92 -6.33 36.70
CA HIS A 256 11.24 -6.62 37.97
C HIS A 256 11.10 -8.13 38.25
N LEU A 257 10.97 -8.94 37.20
CA LEU A 257 10.81 -10.39 37.26
C LEU A 257 12.13 -11.15 37.38
N ASP A 258 13.24 -10.61 36.87
CA ASP A 258 14.59 -11.22 36.86
C ASP A 258 15.28 -11.25 38.24
N ARG A 259 14.52 -10.97 39.32
CA ARG A 259 15.02 -11.12 40.70
C ARG A 259 14.97 -12.61 41.12
N PRO A 260 15.99 -13.10 41.84
CA PRO A 260 16.04 -14.50 42.28
C PRO A 260 14.74 -14.95 42.97
N GLY A 261 14.22 -16.11 42.56
CA GLY A 261 13.05 -16.76 43.17
C GLY A 261 11.68 -16.25 42.71
N ARG A 262 11.60 -15.26 41.80
CA ARG A 262 10.31 -14.68 41.38
C ARG A 262 9.62 -15.39 40.22
N ALA A 263 10.34 -15.85 39.21
CA ALA A 263 9.74 -16.53 38.05
C ALA A 263 10.65 -17.66 37.52
N ASP A 264 10.09 -18.55 36.69
CA ASP A 264 10.86 -19.66 36.12
C ASP A 264 11.87 -19.14 35.09
N ARG A 265 13.13 -19.60 35.20
CA ARG A 265 14.23 -19.14 34.34
C ARG A 265 13.98 -19.39 32.84
N PRO A 266 13.49 -20.58 32.40
CA PRO A 266 13.22 -20.82 30.98
C PRO A 266 12.24 -19.82 30.35
N SER A 267 11.15 -19.47 31.05
CA SER A 267 10.18 -18.49 30.56
C SER A 267 10.74 -17.06 30.56
N LEU A 268 11.58 -16.71 31.53
CA LEU A 268 12.30 -15.43 31.54
C LEU A 268 13.29 -15.32 30.37
N ASP A 269 14.03 -16.38 30.08
CA ASP A 269 14.95 -16.44 28.95
C ASP A 269 14.21 -16.36 27.61
N ALA A 270 13.06 -17.02 27.49
CA ALA A 270 12.19 -16.93 26.32
C ALA A 270 11.65 -15.50 26.12
N LEU A 271 11.16 -14.84 27.18
CA LEU A 271 10.71 -13.45 27.13
C LEU A 271 11.87 -12.51 26.73
N ARG A 272 13.06 -12.71 27.29
CA ARG A 272 14.27 -11.96 26.93
C ARG A 272 14.64 -12.15 25.46
N GLY A 273 14.56 -13.37 24.94
CA GLY A 273 14.81 -13.68 23.53
C GLY A 273 13.83 -12.98 22.59
N ASP A 274 12.53 -13.05 22.90
CA ASP A 274 11.50 -12.35 22.13
C ASP A 274 11.67 -10.83 22.18
N LEU A 275 12.07 -10.27 23.34
CA LEU A 275 12.34 -8.85 23.50
C LEU A 275 13.51 -8.38 22.63
N ARG A 276 14.62 -9.13 22.62
CA ARG A 276 15.78 -8.82 21.75
C ARG A 276 15.41 -8.89 20.28
N ARG A 277 14.61 -9.87 19.88
CA ARG A 277 14.09 -9.96 18.51
C ARG A 277 13.21 -8.76 18.16
N ALA A 278 12.36 -8.31 19.09
CA ALA A 278 11.51 -7.15 18.87
C ALA A 278 12.31 -5.84 18.73
N GLN A 279 13.36 -5.67 19.55
CA GLN A 279 14.32 -4.55 19.42
C GLN A 279 15.02 -4.57 18.05
N ALA A 280 15.49 -5.74 17.60
CA ALA A 280 16.11 -5.89 16.29
C ALA A 280 15.13 -5.58 15.14
N MET A 281 13.87 -6.02 15.24
CA MET A 281 12.82 -5.69 14.26
C MET A 281 12.49 -4.19 14.26
N MET A 282 12.52 -3.51 15.41
CA MET A 282 12.35 -2.05 15.47
C MET A 282 13.47 -1.31 14.75
N VAL A 283 14.72 -1.78 14.85
CA VAL A 283 15.85 -1.21 14.08
C VAL A 283 15.60 -1.36 12.58
N GLU A 284 15.25 -2.56 12.12
CA GLU A 284 14.93 -2.79 10.70
C GLU A 284 13.73 -1.95 10.24
N PHE A 285 12.70 -1.81 11.09
CA PHE A 285 11.53 -0.99 10.80
C PHE A 285 11.88 0.49 10.62
N PHE A 286 12.74 1.05 11.48
CA PHE A 286 13.21 2.43 11.33
C PHE A 286 14.05 2.62 10.07
N GLN A 287 14.93 1.67 9.75
CA GLN A 287 15.74 1.74 8.53
C GLN A 287 14.88 1.66 7.27
N ALA A 288 13.87 0.78 7.26
CA ALA A 288 12.93 0.68 6.15
C ALA A 288 12.29 2.03 5.83
N HIS A 289 11.96 2.85 6.84
CA HIS A 289 11.37 4.18 6.64
C HIS A 289 12.32 5.29 6.23
N ARG A 290 13.62 5.05 6.19
CA ARG A 290 14.64 6.03 5.78
C ARG A 290 15.16 5.82 4.37
N GLU A 291 14.65 4.81 3.68
CA GLU A 291 15.05 4.50 2.32
C GLU A 291 14.63 5.61 1.36
N ASN A 292 15.52 5.95 0.42
CA ASN A 292 15.23 6.97 -0.58
C ASN A 292 14.19 6.42 -1.59
N PRO A 293 12.95 6.97 -1.62
CA PRO A 293 11.92 6.53 -2.55
C PRO A 293 12.24 6.88 -4.01
N ASP A 294 13.16 7.82 -4.26
CA ASP A 294 13.53 8.27 -5.61
C ASP A 294 14.38 7.22 -6.35
N HIS A 295 14.78 6.14 -5.68
CA HIS A 295 15.43 5.04 -6.37
C HIS A 295 14.38 4.13 -7.00
N LEU A 296 14.51 3.83 -8.30
CA LEU A 296 13.67 2.84 -8.99
C LEU A 296 13.67 1.46 -8.32
N LYS A 297 14.79 1.10 -7.65
CA LYS A 297 14.93 -0.12 -6.88
C LYS A 297 15.38 0.25 -5.46
N PRO A 298 14.55 0.02 -4.42
CA PRO A 298 14.96 0.24 -3.04
C PRO A 298 16.11 -0.70 -2.67
N VAL A 299 16.94 -0.31 -1.69
CA VAL A 299 18.08 -1.12 -1.23
C VAL A 299 17.60 -2.27 -0.35
N SER A 300 16.51 -2.12 0.39
CA SER A 300 16.11 -3.14 1.37
C SER A 300 14.59 -3.41 1.45
N TYR A 301 13.73 -2.41 1.69
CA TYR A 301 12.37 -2.67 2.19
C TYR A 301 11.26 -1.74 1.70
N TRP A 302 11.53 -0.59 1.09
CA TRP A 302 10.48 0.45 1.00
C TRP A 302 9.23 0.05 0.19
N TYR A 303 9.33 -0.90 -0.74
CA TYR A 303 8.17 -1.37 -1.51
C TYR A 303 7.83 -2.84 -1.28
N GLY A 304 6.57 -3.07 -0.90
CA GLY A 304 5.90 -4.35 -1.09
C GLY A 304 6.17 -5.39 0.00
N HIS A 305 6.31 -6.64 -0.43
CA HIS A 305 6.12 -7.82 0.43
C HIS A 305 7.00 -7.89 1.67
N GLN A 306 8.25 -7.42 1.61
CA GLN A 306 9.17 -7.53 2.74
C GLN A 306 8.74 -6.62 3.89
N TYR A 307 8.35 -5.37 3.59
CA TYR A 307 7.81 -4.43 4.59
C TYR A 307 6.54 -4.96 5.26
N THR A 308 5.58 -5.45 4.47
CA THR A 308 4.33 -5.98 5.04
C THR A 308 4.51 -7.34 5.72
N TYR A 309 5.63 -8.04 5.48
CA TYR A 309 6.02 -9.21 6.27
C TYR A 309 6.73 -8.84 7.57
N LEU A 310 7.60 -7.83 7.55
CA LEU A 310 8.20 -7.26 8.76
C LEU A 310 7.11 -6.78 9.72
N THR A 311 6.17 -5.94 9.25
CA THR A 311 5.07 -5.45 10.09
C THR A 311 4.15 -6.57 10.58
N ARG A 312 3.84 -7.59 9.77
CA ARG A 312 3.14 -8.80 10.22
C ARG A 312 3.90 -9.53 11.34
N ASP A 313 5.20 -9.77 11.13
CA ASP A 313 6.02 -10.53 12.06
C ASP A 313 6.23 -9.74 13.38
N MET A 314 6.27 -8.40 13.30
CA MET A 314 6.23 -7.50 14.46
C MET A 314 4.91 -7.61 15.22
N ILE A 315 3.74 -7.62 14.55
CA ILE A 315 2.43 -7.80 15.21
C ILE A 315 2.37 -9.14 15.93
N ASP A 316 2.75 -10.23 15.25
CA ASP A 316 2.72 -11.57 15.82
C ASP A 316 3.68 -11.70 17.01
N LEU A 317 4.89 -11.15 16.91
CA LEU A 317 5.85 -11.13 18.02
C LEU A 317 5.36 -10.27 19.19
N THR A 318 4.79 -9.10 18.92
CA THR A 318 4.27 -8.19 19.96
C THR A 318 3.12 -8.83 20.74
N ARG A 319 2.21 -9.52 20.04
CA ARG A 319 1.13 -10.29 20.69
C ARG A 319 1.68 -11.43 21.54
N ARG A 320 2.72 -12.13 21.08
CA ARG A 320 3.41 -13.15 21.90
C ARG A 320 4.09 -12.54 23.12
N LEU A 321 4.77 -11.40 22.97
CA LEU A 321 5.39 -10.68 24.08
C LEU A 321 4.39 -10.35 25.17
N ILE A 322 3.25 -9.74 24.82
CA ILE A 322 2.16 -9.44 25.77
C ILE A 322 1.67 -10.71 26.47
N ALA A 323 1.39 -11.77 25.70
CA ALA A 323 0.87 -13.01 26.24
C ALA A 323 1.86 -13.70 27.20
N SER A 324 3.15 -13.73 26.86
CA SER A 324 4.23 -14.31 27.67
C SER A 324 4.48 -13.48 28.93
N ALA A 325 4.60 -12.15 28.78
CA ALA A 325 4.76 -11.21 29.89
C ALA A 325 3.61 -11.33 30.90
N ASN A 326 2.37 -11.28 30.44
CA ASN A 326 1.21 -11.31 31.34
C ASN A 326 1.01 -12.69 31.96
N ARG A 327 1.46 -13.77 31.31
CA ARG A 327 1.49 -15.11 31.93
C ARG A 327 2.44 -15.13 33.14
N LEU A 328 3.64 -14.58 32.98
CA LEU A 328 4.61 -14.46 34.08
C LEU A 328 4.05 -13.59 35.20
N VAL A 329 3.47 -12.42 34.87
CA VAL A 329 2.80 -11.55 35.86
C VAL A 329 1.76 -12.32 36.67
N ARG A 330 0.89 -13.11 36.04
CA ARG A 330 -0.12 -13.90 36.75
C ARG A 330 0.47 -15.02 37.60
N GLN A 331 1.58 -15.61 37.19
CA GLN A 331 2.29 -16.61 38.00
C GLN A 331 2.91 -16.01 39.25
N VAL A 332 3.49 -14.80 39.15
CA VAL A 332 4.13 -14.11 40.28
C VAL A 332 3.10 -13.38 41.18
N GLY A 333 2.07 -12.80 40.57
CA GLY A 333 1.07 -11.92 41.20
C GLY A 333 0.11 -12.58 42.18
N ALA A 334 0.06 -13.91 42.24
CA ALA A 334 -0.75 -14.63 43.23
C ALA A 334 -0.09 -14.74 44.62
N GLY A 335 1.20 -14.39 44.78
CA GLY A 335 1.93 -14.68 46.03
C GLY A 335 2.81 -13.57 46.62
N TYR A 336 3.06 -12.44 45.93
CA TYR A 336 4.19 -11.55 46.29
C TYR A 336 3.89 -10.05 46.45
N GLY A 337 2.65 -9.58 46.32
CA GLY A 337 2.24 -8.22 46.76
C GLY A 337 3.02 -7.03 46.14
N VAL A 338 3.54 -7.15 44.91
CA VAL A 338 4.36 -6.08 44.30
C VAL A 338 3.50 -5.21 43.37
N GLU A 339 3.15 -3.99 43.79
CA GLU A 339 2.39 -3.00 42.97
C GLU A 339 3.08 -2.62 41.65
N GLU A 340 4.40 -2.85 41.56
CA GLU A 340 5.24 -2.53 40.39
C GLU A 340 5.20 -3.60 39.28
N VAL A 341 4.58 -4.77 39.52
CA VAL A 341 4.43 -5.85 38.52
C VAL A 341 3.02 -5.77 37.93
N ARG A 342 2.89 -5.07 36.80
CA ARG A 342 1.60 -4.89 36.11
C ARG A 342 1.57 -5.61 34.77
N GLU A 343 0.39 -6.02 34.36
CA GLU A 343 0.18 -6.58 33.03
C GLU A 343 0.48 -5.53 31.94
N VAL A 344 1.17 -5.96 30.89
CA VAL A 344 1.39 -5.16 29.68
C VAL A 344 0.07 -5.06 28.93
N THR A 345 -0.35 -3.83 28.63
CA THR A 345 -1.60 -3.57 27.90
C THR A 345 -1.38 -3.68 26.39
N ALA A 346 -2.30 -4.32 25.69
CA ALA A 346 -2.27 -4.39 24.25
C ALA A 346 -2.69 -3.03 23.64
N PRO A 347 -1.88 -2.42 22.75
CA PRO A 347 -2.26 -1.18 22.07
C PRO A 347 -3.56 -1.34 21.26
N PRO A 348 -4.44 -0.32 21.21
CA PRO A 348 -5.71 -0.37 20.47
C PRO A 348 -5.55 -0.78 19.00
N LEU A 349 -4.50 -0.29 18.34
CA LEU A 349 -4.14 -0.64 16.96
C LEU A 349 -3.91 -2.14 16.76
N LEU A 350 -3.32 -2.83 17.74
CA LEU A 350 -3.00 -4.26 17.64
C LEU A 350 -4.19 -5.18 17.97
N VAL A 351 -5.30 -4.60 18.47
CA VAL A 351 -6.52 -5.34 18.84
C VAL A 351 -7.77 -4.89 18.08
N GLY A 352 -7.63 -3.98 17.10
CA GLY A 352 -8.74 -3.50 16.27
C GLY A 352 -9.76 -2.69 17.05
N ARG A 353 -9.29 -1.83 17.97
CA ARG A 353 -10.13 -0.93 18.80
C ARG A 353 -9.68 0.53 18.66
N VAL A 354 -9.27 0.91 17.47
CA VAL A 354 -8.84 2.28 17.18
C VAL A 354 -10.04 3.17 16.94
N GLU A 355 -9.92 4.42 17.34
CA GLU A 355 -10.89 5.49 17.14
C GLU A 355 -10.22 6.62 16.35
N GLY A 356 -11.02 7.49 15.73
CA GLY A 356 -10.51 8.64 14.98
C GLY A 356 -10.78 8.55 13.48
N ARG A 357 -9.94 9.22 12.68
CA ARG A 357 -10.12 9.35 11.22
C ARG A 357 -9.42 8.25 10.43
N PHE A 358 -9.81 8.07 9.17
CA PHE A 358 -9.22 7.09 8.24
C PHE A 358 -9.27 5.67 8.79
N LEU A 359 -10.43 5.26 9.28
CA LEU A 359 -10.72 3.89 9.75
C LEU A 359 -11.62 3.14 8.75
N GLU A 360 -11.84 1.84 8.94
CA GLU A 360 -12.80 1.10 8.10
C GLU A 360 -14.21 1.69 8.24
N TYR A 361 -15.00 1.65 7.15
CA TYR A 361 -16.38 2.09 7.20
C TYR A 361 -17.23 1.14 8.05
N PRO A 362 -18.15 1.64 8.89
CA PRO A 362 -18.89 0.81 9.84
C PRO A 362 -19.90 -0.14 9.18
N HIS A 363 -20.32 0.13 7.94
CA HIS A 363 -21.30 -0.70 7.22
C HIS A 363 -20.71 -1.90 6.48
N VAL A 364 -19.38 -2.06 6.46
CA VAL A 364 -18.70 -3.15 5.74
C VAL A 364 -17.90 -4.05 6.67
N GLY A 365 -17.41 -5.15 6.13
CA GLY A 365 -16.53 -6.06 6.82
C GLY A 365 -17.26 -7.24 7.45
N LYS A 366 -16.62 -7.82 8.47
CA LYS A 366 -17.05 -9.06 9.12
C LYS A 366 -18.43 -8.91 9.74
N GLY A 367 -19.38 -9.71 9.26
CA GLY A 367 -20.76 -9.72 9.78
C GLY A 367 -20.99 -10.68 10.94
N ALA A 368 -20.21 -11.76 11.05
CA ALA A 368 -20.36 -12.73 12.13
C ALA A 368 -19.09 -13.55 12.41
N ASP A 369 -18.99 -14.07 13.63
CA ASP A 369 -18.03 -15.13 13.96
C ASP A 369 -18.58 -16.52 13.63
N LEU A 370 -17.72 -17.34 13.05
CA LEU A 370 -18.05 -18.74 12.76
C LEU A 370 -17.54 -19.67 13.86
N SER A 371 -18.36 -20.66 14.21
CA SER A 371 -17.95 -21.80 15.03
C SER A 371 -16.95 -22.69 14.26
N GLY A 372 -16.14 -23.48 14.98
CA GLY A 372 -15.13 -24.36 14.39
C GLY A 372 -15.70 -25.32 13.34
N TRP A 373 -16.88 -25.90 13.60
CA TRP A 373 -17.55 -26.82 12.67
C TRP A 373 -18.00 -26.13 11.39
N ARG A 374 -18.65 -24.96 11.49
CA ARG A 374 -19.05 -24.18 10.30
C ARG A 374 -17.83 -23.76 9.48
N ARG A 375 -16.73 -23.38 10.12
CA ARG A 375 -15.45 -23.08 9.43
C ARG A 375 -14.92 -24.29 8.68
N ALA A 376 -14.90 -25.47 9.31
CA ALA A 376 -14.44 -26.70 8.66
C ALA A 376 -15.31 -27.08 7.45
N PHE A 377 -16.64 -26.99 7.58
CA PHE A 377 -17.56 -27.27 6.48
C PHE A 377 -17.39 -26.31 5.29
N ARG A 378 -17.35 -25.00 5.55
CA ARG A 378 -17.12 -23.96 4.52
C ARG A 378 -15.74 -24.12 3.87
N GLY A 379 -14.72 -24.38 4.68
CA GLY A 379 -13.37 -24.73 4.21
C GLY A 379 -13.38 -25.93 3.27
N GLY A 380 -14.07 -27.03 3.63
CA GLY A 380 -14.21 -28.21 2.78
C GLY A 380 -14.86 -27.91 1.42
N ARG A 381 -15.95 -27.13 1.40
CA ARG A 381 -16.60 -26.69 0.14
C ARG A 381 -15.64 -25.89 -0.74
N TRP A 382 -14.87 -24.99 -0.13
CA TRP A 382 -13.88 -24.20 -0.83
C TRP A 382 -12.74 -25.06 -1.40
N VAL A 383 -12.19 -26.01 -0.62
CA VAL A 383 -11.17 -26.96 -1.10
C VAL A 383 -11.66 -27.73 -2.32
N ILE A 384 -12.92 -28.22 -2.31
CA ILE A 384 -13.52 -28.92 -3.46
C ILE A 384 -13.61 -28.00 -4.69
N SER A 385 -14.05 -26.75 -4.51
CA SER A 385 -14.12 -25.75 -5.58
C SER A 385 -12.74 -25.50 -6.21
N SER A 386 -11.73 -25.23 -5.37
CA SER A 386 -10.36 -25.00 -5.81
C SER A 386 -9.75 -26.21 -6.51
N TRP A 387 -9.99 -27.42 -6.00
CA TRP A 387 -9.54 -28.66 -6.65
C TRP A 387 -10.17 -28.85 -8.04
N ARG A 388 -11.49 -28.59 -8.18
CA ARG A 388 -12.19 -28.65 -9.47
C ARG A 388 -11.62 -27.65 -10.47
N MET A 389 -11.35 -26.42 -10.02
CA MET A 389 -10.69 -25.39 -10.85
C MET A 389 -9.32 -25.89 -11.33
N GLY A 390 -8.49 -26.43 -10.43
CA GLY A 390 -7.15 -26.92 -10.75
C GLY A 390 -7.17 -28.02 -11.81
N ARG A 391 -8.10 -28.98 -11.67
CA ARG A 391 -8.31 -30.05 -12.64
C ARG A 391 -8.81 -29.55 -14.01
N ARG A 392 -9.64 -28.50 -14.05
CA ARG A 392 -10.08 -27.91 -15.33
C ARG A 392 -8.93 -27.20 -16.04
N LYS A 393 -8.11 -26.44 -15.31
CA LYS A 393 -6.93 -25.78 -15.89
C LYS A 393 -5.89 -26.75 -16.44
N LEU A 394 -5.63 -27.84 -15.72
CA LEU A 394 -4.75 -28.90 -16.23
C LEU A 394 -5.26 -29.51 -17.54
N ARG A 395 -6.59 -29.65 -17.69
CA ARG A 395 -7.20 -30.08 -18.96
C ARG A 395 -7.05 -29.05 -20.07
N LEU A 396 -7.23 -27.76 -19.76
CA LEU A 396 -7.01 -26.68 -20.74
C LEU A 396 -5.56 -26.59 -21.21
N ALA A 397 -4.59 -26.84 -20.31
CA ALA A 397 -3.17 -26.88 -20.65
C ALA A 397 -2.84 -28.00 -21.65
N GLY A 398 -3.46 -29.18 -21.48
CA GLY A 398 -3.30 -30.32 -22.39
C GLY A 398 -4.18 -30.29 -23.64
N ALA A 399 -5.06 -29.29 -23.79
CA ALA A 399 -5.99 -29.22 -24.92
C ALA A 399 -5.39 -28.47 -26.11
N SER A 400 -5.59 -29.01 -27.31
CA SER A 400 -5.26 -28.38 -28.59
C SER A 400 -6.27 -27.29 -28.94
N LEU A 401 -6.22 -26.17 -28.21
CA LEU A 401 -7.03 -24.97 -28.42
C LEU A 401 -6.14 -23.83 -28.89
N ASP A 402 -6.68 -22.92 -29.70
CA ASP A 402 -6.03 -21.65 -29.97
C ASP A 402 -5.90 -20.81 -28.67
N VAL A 403 -5.00 -19.84 -28.70
CA VAL A 403 -4.63 -19.06 -27.52
C VAL A 403 -5.80 -18.22 -27.00
N ALA A 404 -6.61 -17.63 -27.89
CA ALA A 404 -7.71 -16.77 -27.50
C ALA A 404 -8.82 -17.58 -26.83
N ARG A 405 -9.19 -18.72 -27.43
CA ARG A 405 -10.21 -19.62 -26.87
C ARG A 405 -9.78 -20.23 -25.55
N ARG A 406 -8.51 -20.64 -25.43
CA ARG A 406 -7.96 -21.13 -24.16
C ARG A 406 -8.06 -20.08 -23.06
N LYS A 407 -7.68 -18.83 -23.35
CA LYS A 407 -7.75 -17.72 -22.40
C LYS A 407 -9.19 -17.42 -21.97
N GLU A 408 -10.14 -17.42 -22.90
CA GLU A 408 -11.56 -17.19 -22.60
C GLU A 408 -12.14 -18.27 -21.67
N LEU A 409 -11.87 -19.56 -21.94
CA LEU A 409 -12.32 -20.65 -21.07
C LEU A 409 -11.66 -20.60 -19.68
N ALA A 410 -10.36 -20.29 -19.64
CA ALA A 410 -9.62 -20.14 -18.38
C ALA A 410 -10.19 -18.97 -17.54
N TRP A 411 -10.57 -17.88 -18.20
CA TRP A 411 -11.23 -16.74 -17.57
C TRP A 411 -12.57 -17.12 -16.95
N GLN A 412 -13.41 -17.85 -17.70
CA GLN A 412 -14.70 -18.34 -17.18
C GLN A 412 -14.54 -19.26 -15.96
N ASP A 413 -13.53 -20.12 -15.94
CA ASP A 413 -13.24 -20.97 -14.79
C ASP A 413 -12.82 -20.16 -13.55
N PHE A 414 -12.08 -19.06 -13.72
CA PHE A 414 -11.75 -18.14 -12.63
C PHE A 414 -12.99 -17.39 -12.12
N LEU A 415 -13.85 -16.88 -13.01
CA LEU A 415 -15.12 -16.24 -12.63
C LEU A 415 -15.99 -17.20 -11.81
N ALA A 416 -16.12 -18.44 -12.27
CA ALA A 416 -16.88 -19.47 -11.57
C ALA A 416 -16.27 -19.83 -10.20
N TRP A 417 -14.94 -19.95 -10.12
CA TRP A 417 -14.23 -20.20 -8.87
C TRP A 417 -14.38 -19.04 -7.87
N GLY A 418 -14.28 -17.80 -8.33
CA GLY A 418 -14.47 -16.60 -7.51
C GLY A 418 -15.87 -16.61 -6.88
N ALA A 419 -16.91 -16.75 -7.70
CA ALA A 419 -18.30 -16.82 -7.24
C ALA A 419 -18.55 -18.00 -6.28
N ALA A 420 -17.96 -19.17 -6.55
CA ALA A 420 -18.08 -20.34 -5.67
C ALA A 420 -17.36 -20.13 -4.32
N THR A 421 -16.22 -19.44 -4.32
CA THR A 421 -15.47 -19.09 -3.10
C THR A 421 -16.27 -18.13 -2.23
N LEU A 422 -16.80 -17.05 -2.81
CA LEU A 422 -17.62 -16.07 -2.09
C LEU A 422 -18.87 -16.72 -1.48
N ARG A 423 -19.58 -17.56 -2.24
CA ARG A 423 -20.73 -18.35 -1.71
C ARG A 423 -20.35 -19.34 -0.61
N ALA A 424 -19.16 -19.96 -0.68
CA ALA A 424 -18.73 -20.91 0.35
C ALA A 424 -18.51 -20.20 1.69
N PHE A 425 -18.07 -18.94 1.66
CA PHE A 425 -17.80 -18.15 2.86
C PHE A 425 -18.87 -17.14 3.21
N ASP A 426 -19.95 -17.05 2.43
CA ASP A 426 -21.08 -16.13 2.68
C ASP A 426 -20.57 -14.67 2.71
N VAL A 427 -19.81 -14.35 1.65
CA VAL A 427 -19.26 -13.02 1.40
C VAL A 427 -20.12 -12.37 0.33
N GLU A 428 -20.75 -11.27 0.69
CA GLU A 428 -21.50 -10.42 -0.21
C GLU A 428 -20.56 -9.37 -0.83
N VAL A 429 -20.76 -9.07 -2.11
CA VAL A 429 -19.98 -8.05 -2.83
C VAL A 429 -20.95 -7.03 -3.40
N LYS A 430 -20.82 -5.78 -2.95
CA LYS A 430 -21.54 -4.62 -3.47
C LYS A 430 -20.60 -3.78 -4.31
N VAL A 431 -20.94 -3.52 -5.56
CA VAL A 431 -20.14 -2.67 -6.46
C VAL A 431 -20.76 -1.28 -6.54
N CYS A 432 -19.97 -0.26 -6.20
CA CYS A 432 -20.37 1.14 -6.24
C CYS A 432 -19.47 1.86 -7.25
N VAL A 433 -20.07 2.49 -8.27
CA VAL A 433 -19.33 3.32 -9.22
C VAL A 433 -19.48 4.78 -8.80
N ASP A 434 -18.36 5.49 -8.67
CA ASP A 434 -18.38 6.92 -8.38
C ASP A 434 -19.17 7.67 -9.49
N PRO A 435 -20.13 8.54 -9.17
CA PRO A 435 -20.87 9.29 -10.18
C PRO A 435 -20.00 10.11 -11.14
N GLN A 436 -18.83 10.59 -10.69
CA GLN A 436 -17.87 11.30 -11.54
C GLN A 436 -17.19 10.39 -12.56
N PHE A 437 -17.32 9.07 -12.44
CA PHE A 437 -16.80 8.12 -13.42
C PHE A 437 -17.37 8.36 -14.81
N PHE A 438 -18.69 8.45 -14.92
CA PHE A 438 -19.41 8.52 -16.21
C PHE A 438 -19.00 9.71 -17.08
N PRO A 439 -19.03 10.97 -16.60
CA PRO A 439 -18.68 12.11 -17.44
C PRO A 439 -17.20 12.09 -17.86
N VAL A 440 -16.30 11.53 -17.06
CA VAL A 440 -14.88 11.42 -17.42
C VAL A 440 -14.67 10.28 -18.43
N ALA A 441 -15.34 9.13 -18.23
CA ALA A 441 -15.27 7.98 -19.12
C ALA A 441 -15.82 8.30 -20.52
N GLU A 442 -16.91 9.07 -20.60
CA GLU A 442 -17.49 9.55 -21.85
C GLU A 442 -16.49 10.44 -22.62
N GLU A 443 -15.89 11.42 -21.96
CA GLU A 443 -14.91 12.32 -22.60
C GLU A 443 -13.65 11.60 -23.09
N ILE A 444 -13.20 10.59 -22.34
CA ILE A 444 -12.07 9.75 -22.73
C ILE A 444 -12.41 8.89 -23.96
N GLY A 445 -13.69 8.52 -24.15
CA GLY A 445 -14.10 7.45 -25.07
C GLY A 445 -13.72 6.07 -24.53
N LEU A 446 -13.93 5.83 -23.23
CA LEU A 446 -13.51 4.59 -22.56
C LEU A 446 -14.19 3.35 -23.15
N GLY A 447 -15.45 3.46 -23.56
CA GLY A 447 -16.26 2.38 -24.11
C GLY A 447 -15.92 1.97 -25.55
N ASP A 448 -15.12 2.77 -26.27
CA ASP A 448 -14.85 2.56 -27.71
C ASP A 448 -13.93 1.36 -27.99
N GLY A 449 -13.39 0.73 -26.94
CA GLY A 449 -12.46 -0.40 -27.04
C GLY A 449 -11.06 -0.04 -27.54
N GLN A 450 -10.77 1.24 -27.79
CA GLN A 450 -9.48 1.73 -28.31
C GLN A 450 -8.47 2.08 -27.19
N LYS A 451 -8.92 2.14 -25.93
CA LYS A 451 -8.10 2.58 -24.80
C LYS A 451 -7.45 1.40 -24.09
N LYS A 452 -6.20 1.59 -23.66
CA LYS A 452 -5.49 0.64 -22.79
C LYS A 452 -5.97 0.83 -21.37
N VAL A 453 -6.89 -0.02 -20.92
CA VAL A 453 -7.46 0.08 -19.57
C VAL A 453 -6.62 -0.71 -18.57
N LEU A 454 -6.26 -0.09 -17.45
CA LEU A 454 -5.59 -0.75 -16.31
C LEU A 454 -6.43 -0.58 -15.04
N PHE A 455 -7.00 -1.68 -14.55
CA PHE A 455 -7.60 -1.72 -13.22
C PHE A 455 -6.51 -1.77 -12.15
N LEU A 456 -6.65 -0.89 -11.15
CA LEU A 456 -5.68 -0.68 -10.09
C LEU A 456 -6.37 -0.83 -8.72
N PRO A 457 -6.69 -2.04 -8.25
CA PRO A 457 -7.31 -2.26 -6.95
C PRO A 457 -6.34 -2.11 -5.77
N THR A 458 -6.88 -1.75 -4.60
CA THR A 458 -6.22 -1.94 -3.30
C THR A 458 -5.94 -3.43 -3.04
N HIS A 459 -4.88 -3.76 -2.28
CA HIS A 459 -4.56 -5.14 -1.93
C HIS A 459 -4.60 -5.37 -0.42
N GLN A 460 -5.76 -5.75 0.10
CA GLN A 460 -6.04 -5.83 1.53
C GLN A 460 -6.08 -7.28 2.04
N SER A 461 -6.50 -8.24 1.18
CA SER A 461 -6.65 -9.64 1.56
C SER A 461 -6.39 -10.60 0.40
N LEU A 462 -6.09 -11.87 0.68
CA LEU A 462 -6.09 -12.90 -0.37
C LEU A 462 -7.50 -13.10 -0.97
N LEU A 463 -8.54 -12.65 -0.26
CA LEU A 463 -9.92 -12.63 -0.74
C LEU A 463 -10.14 -11.60 -1.88
N ASP A 464 -9.20 -10.67 -2.10
CA ASP A 464 -9.27 -9.68 -3.18
C ASP A 464 -9.44 -10.37 -4.54
N HIS A 465 -8.79 -11.50 -4.79
CA HIS A 465 -8.88 -12.19 -6.07
C HIS A 465 -10.28 -12.73 -6.37
N PRO A 466 -10.92 -13.56 -5.51
CA PRO A 466 -12.33 -13.92 -5.67
C PRO A 466 -13.28 -12.74 -5.85
N VAL A 467 -13.10 -11.66 -5.06
CA VAL A 467 -13.93 -10.45 -5.15
C VAL A 467 -13.73 -9.76 -6.50
N MET A 468 -12.49 -9.57 -6.95
CA MET A 468 -12.21 -8.92 -8.22
C MET A 468 -12.83 -9.68 -9.40
N TYR A 469 -12.83 -11.01 -9.39
CA TYR A 469 -13.53 -11.78 -10.43
C TYR A 469 -15.04 -11.53 -10.42
N GLN A 470 -15.66 -11.33 -9.26
CA GLN A 470 -17.06 -10.92 -9.18
C GLN A 470 -17.28 -9.49 -9.70
N VAL A 471 -16.38 -8.56 -9.38
CA VAL A 471 -16.43 -7.16 -9.83
C VAL A 471 -16.33 -7.07 -11.36
N LEU A 472 -15.44 -7.84 -11.98
CA LEU A 472 -15.21 -7.84 -13.43
C LEU A 472 -16.40 -8.35 -14.26
N GLN A 473 -17.37 -9.00 -13.62
CA GLN A 473 -18.62 -9.44 -14.25
C GLN A 473 -19.86 -8.70 -13.72
N SER A 474 -19.66 -7.68 -12.87
CA SER A 474 -20.76 -6.90 -12.30
C SER A 474 -21.42 -6.02 -13.37
N PRO A 475 -22.76 -5.95 -13.42
CA PRO A 475 -23.46 -5.04 -14.33
C PRO A 475 -23.05 -3.57 -14.15
N GLU A 476 -22.73 -3.17 -12.93
CA GLU A 476 -22.30 -1.83 -12.56
C GLU A 476 -20.99 -1.46 -13.25
N LEU A 477 -19.96 -2.32 -13.13
CA LEU A 477 -18.67 -2.06 -13.79
C LEU A 477 -18.82 -2.13 -15.31
N LEU A 478 -19.47 -3.16 -15.85
CA LEU A 478 -19.65 -3.33 -17.30
C LEU A 478 -20.31 -2.11 -17.94
N ARG A 479 -21.36 -1.57 -17.30
CA ARG A 479 -22.00 -0.32 -17.73
C ARG A 479 -21.05 0.86 -17.66
N ALA A 480 -20.30 1.01 -16.57
CA ALA A 480 -19.38 2.13 -16.39
C ALA A 480 -18.29 2.15 -17.47
N VAL A 481 -17.66 1.00 -17.75
CA VAL A 481 -16.59 0.91 -18.75
C VAL A 481 -17.08 0.78 -20.19
N GLY A 482 -18.39 0.59 -20.40
CA GLY A 482 -18.98 0.41 -21.74
C GLY A 482 -18.73 -0.97 -22.36
N TRP A 483 -18.63 -2.03 -21.55
CA TRP A 483 -18.43 -3.39 -22.05
C TRP A 483 -19.74 -4.19 -22.09
N GLU A 484 -19.98 -4.89 -23.19
CA GLU A 484 -21.13 -5.79 -23.33
C GLU A 484 -20.96 -7.10 -22.53
N ARG A 485 -19.72 -7.53 -22.33
CA ARG A 485 -19.38 -8.77 -21.63
C ARG A 485 -18.06 -8.66 -20.88
N PRO A 486 -17.83 -9.49 -19.84
CA PRO A 486 -16.56 -9.51 -19.11
C PRO A 486 -15.38 -9.82 -20.03
N MET A 487 -14.33 -8.99 -19.97
CA MET A 487 -13.12 -9.16 -20.79
C MET A 487 -12.00 -9.86 -20.02
N PRO A 488 -11.29 -10.84 -20.61
CA PRO A 488 -10.15 -11.49 -19.97
C PRO A 488 -9.00 -10.50 -19.69
N CYS A 489 -8.78 -10.20 -18.41
CA CYS A 489 -7.71 -9.29 -18.00
C CYS A 489 -6.34 -9.96 -18.01
N VAL A 490 -5.30 -9.20 -18.33
CA VAL A 490 -3.90 -9.60 -18.12
C VAL A 490 -3.50 -9.18 -16.71
N ILE A 491 -3.04 -10.14 -15.91
CA ILE A 491 -2.67 -9.90 -14.52
C ILE A 491 -1.16 -9.97 -14.38
N LEU A 492 -0.58 -8.97 -13.70
CA LEU A 492 0.80 -9.02 -13.25
C LEU A 492 0.88 -9.86 -11.96
N ALA A 493 1.43 -11.06 -12.07
CA ALA A 493 1.58 -11.99 -10.95
C ALA A 493 3.06 -12.17 -10.58
N ARG A 494 3.36 -12.55 -9.34
CA ARG A 494 4.72 -12.95 -8.94
C ARG A 494 4.89 -14.46 -9.10
N THR A 495 6.08 -14.91 -9.51
CA THR A 495 6.39 -16.35 -9.42
C THR A 495 6.41 -16.80 -7.96
N ARG A 496 6.00 -18.04 -7.70
CA ARG A 496 5.82 -18.66 -6.38
C ARG A 496 4.84 -17.94 -5.46
N LEU A 497 3.92 -17.13 -6.01
CA LEU A 497 2.90 -16.40 -5.24
C LEU A 497 2.12 -17.36 -4.32
N ALA A 498 1.74 -18.52 -4.86
CA ALA A 498 0.99 -19.54 -4.13
C ALA A 498 1.84 -20.34 -3.13
N GLY A 499 3.17 -20.22 -3.20
CA GLY A 499 4.10 -20.85 -2.25
C GLY A 499 4.22 -20.11 -0.91
N ALA A 500 3.91 -18.81 -0.89
CA ALA A 500 3.95 -17.94 0.29
C ALA A 500 2.60 -17.81 1.02
N GLY A 501 1.51 -18.24 0.38
CA GLY A 501 0.16 -18.25 0.95
C GLY A 501 -0.12 -19.45 1.86
N PRO A 502 -1.33 -19.53 2.46
CA PRO A 502 -1.73 -20.67 3.26
C PRO A 502 -1.69 -21.96 2.44
N LYS A 503 -1.02 -22.99 3.00
CA LYS A 503 -0.93 -24.33 2.40
C LYS A 503 -1.93 -25.25 3.07
N LEU A 504 -2.76 -25.90 2.28
CA LEU A 504 -3.65 -26.95 2.76
C LEU A 504 -2.90 -28.27 2.67
N LYS A 505 -2.70 -28.93 3.82
CA LYS A 505 -2.15 -30.29 3.86
C LYS A 505 -3.28 -31.29 3.67
N VAL A 506 -3.19 -32.11 2.63
CA VAL A 506 -4.11 -33.22 2.35
C VAL A 506 -3.27 -34.49 2.21
N GLY A 507 -3.16 -35.27 3.28
CA GLY A 507 -2.23 -36.40 3.35
C GLY A 507 -0.76 -35.94 3.18
N PRO A 508 0.07 -36.60 2.34
CA PRO A 508 1.44 -36.17 2.07
C PRO A 508 1.54 -34.95 1.13
N TRP A 509 0.41 -34.47 0.58
CA TRP A 509 0.39 -33.41 -0.43
C TRP A 509 0.12 -32.03 0.19
N SER A 510 0.84 -31.02 -0.31
CA SER A 510 0.59 -29.60 0.00
C SER A 510 -0.02 -28.91 -1.22
N ILE A 511 -1.31 -28.62 -1.15
CA ILE A 511 -2.03 -27.91 -2.23
C ILE A 511 -2.22 -26.44 -1.85
N THR A 512 -2.16 -25.59 -2.87
CA THR A 512 -2.44 -24.15 -2.73
C THR A 512 -3.95 -23.90 -2.71
N MET A 513 -4.36 -22.66 -2.45
CA MET A 513 -5.75 -22.24 -2.58
C MET A 513 -6.34 -22.42 -3.99
N PHE A 514 -5.52 -22.74 -5.00
CA PHE A 514 -5.92 -23.00 -6.38
C PHE A 514 -5.98 -24.50 -6.72
N GLY A 515 -5.89 -25.38 -5.70
CA GLY A 515 -6.11 -26.82 -5.86
C GLY A 515 -4.97 -27.58 -6.57
N VAL A 516 -3.83 -26.93 -6.81
CA VAL A 516 -2.60 -27.51 -7.38
C VAL A 516 -1.36 -27.09 -6.55
N SER A 517 -0.20 -27.70 -6.81
CA SER A 517 1.05 -27.26 -6.18
C SER A 517 1.44 -25.85 -6.64
N ALA A 518 2.29 -25.15 -5.89
CA ALA A 518 2.73 -23.79 -6.25
C ALA A 518 3.46 -23.76 -7.61
N GLU A 519 4.34 -24.72 -7.87
CA GLU A 519 5.05 -24.86 -9.14
C GLU A 519 4.09 -25.11 -10.32
N THR A 520 3.10 -25.99 -10.11
CA THR A 520 2.08 -26.25 -11.13
C THR A 520 1.21 -25.02 -11.37
N PHE A 521 0.88 -24.28 -10.30
CA PHE A 521 0.10 -23.05 -10.42
C PHE A 521 0.84 -21.99 -11.23
N ASP A 522 2.11 -21.71 -10.92
CA ASP A 522 2.93 -20.73 -11.64
C ASP A 522 2.99 -21.04 -13.14
N ARG A 523 3.21 -22.31 -13.50
CA ARG A 523 3.18 -22.75 -14.90
C ARG A 523 1.82 -22.49 -15.57
N LEU A 524 0.72 -22.83 -14.89
CA LEU A 524 -0.62 -22.64 -15.45
C LEU A 524 -0.97 -21.16 -15.63
N LEU A 525 -0.49 -20.27 -14.76
CA LEU A 525 -0.66 -18.82 -14.92
C LEU A 525 -0.08 -18.32 -16.24
N GLU A 526 1.10 -18.81 -16.63
CA GLU A 526 1.76 -18.38 -17.88
C GLU A 526 1.21 -19.10 -19.12
N GLU A 527 1.00 -20.41 -19.04
CA GLU A 527 0.66 -21.25 -20.20
C GLU A 527 -0.82 -21.18 -20.58
N VAL A 528 -1.70 -21.06 -19.57
CA VAL A 528 -3.15 -21.11 -19.72
C VAL A 528 -3.76 -19.72 -19.57
N ASP A 529 -3.42 -19.02 -18.48
CA ASP A 529 -4.05 -17.72 -18.17
C ASP A 529 -3.38 -16.54 -18.88
N ARG A 530 -2.16 -16.76 -19.43
CA ARG A 530 -1.32 -15.72 -20.06
C ARG A 530 -1.06 -14.53 -19.14
N PHE A 531 -0.96 -14.79 -17.83
CA PHE A 531 -0.51 -13.79 -16.89
C PHE A 531 0.95 -13.45 -17.17
N VAL A 532 1.30 -12.23 -16.82
CA VAL A 532 2.67 -11.76 -16.89
C VAL A 532 3.29 -12.01 -15.52
N THR A 533 4.22 -12.95 -15.46
CA THR A 533 4.86 -13.38 -14.21
C THR A 533 6.20 -12.65 -13.99
N LEU A 534 6.36 -12.08 -12.79
CA LEU A 534 7.60 -11.48 -12.32
C LEU A 534 8.51 -12.58 -11.81
N ASP A 535 9.57 -12.86 -12.56
CA ASP A 535 10.65 -13.73 -12.11
C ASP A 535 11.57 -12.98 -11.13
N ARG A 536 12.23 -13.69 -10.21
CA ARG A 536 13.06 -13.06 -9.17
C ARG A 536 14.39 -12.48 -9.68
N SER A 537 14.69 -12.62 -10.97
CA SER A 537 15.95 -12.15 -11.55
C SER A 537 16.02 -10.62 -11.55
N ARG A 538 17.25 -10.08 -11.54
CA ARG A 538 17.53 -8.63 -11.45
C ARG A 538 16.94 -7.81 -12.63
N ASP A 539 16.40 -8.46 -13.64
CA ASP A 539 15.72 -7.86 -14.78
C ASP A 539 14.20 -7.97 -14.62
N ALA A 540 13.62 -7.09 -13.81
CA ALA A 540 12.17 -6.85 -13.79
C ALA A 540 11.70 -6.02 -15.02
N GLY A 541 12.63 -5.39 -15.74
CA GLY A 541 12.37 -4.61 -16.96
C GLY A 541 11.62 -5.40 -18.05
N PRO A 542 12.08 -6.61 -18.42
CA PRO A 542 11.40 -7.50 -19.37
C PRO A 542 9.96 -7.84 -18.96
N THR A 543 9.67 -8.10 -17.68
CA THR A 543 8.33 -8.51 -17.25
C THR A 543 7.34 -7.35 -17.32
N THR A 544 7.67 -6.18 -16.79
CA THR A 544 6.72 -5.06 -16.81
C THR A 544 6.54 -4.50 -18.23
N GLN A 545 7.54 -4.64 -19.12
CA GLN A 545 7.38 -4.43 -20.56
C GLN A 545 6.40 -5.43 -21.21
N ARG A 546 6.41 -6.71 -20.81
CA ARG A 546 5.43 -7.70 -21.29
C ARG A 546 4.00 -7.35 -20.86
N LEU A 547 3.82 -6.78 -19.66
CA LEU A 547 2.51 -6.25 -19.24
C LEU A 547 2.07 -5.13 -20.19
N VAL A 548 2.95 -4.15 -20.45
CA VAL A 548 2.65 -3.03 -21.35
C VAL A 548 2.28 -3.50 -22.75
N GLN A 549 3.02 -4.45 -23.33
CA GLN A 549 2.68 -5.05 -24.63
C GLN A 549 1.34 -5.80 -24.60
N ALA A 550 1.00 -6.42 -23.47
CA ALA A 550 -0.26 -7.14 -23.33
C ALA A 550 -1.47 -6.20 -23.21
N LEU A 551 -1.27 -4.97 -22.71
CA LEU A 551 -2.29 -3.92 -22.64
C LEU A 551 -2.79 -3.49 -24.03
N ASP A 552 -1.99 -3.68 -25.09
CA ASP A 552 -2.41 -3.39 -26.46
C ASP A 552 -3.55 -4.31 -26.95
N ARG A 553 -3.77 -5.45 -26.26
CA ARG A 553 -4.77 -6.45 -26.66
C ARG A 553 -5.83 -6.71 -25.61
N TYR A 554 -5.54 -6.46 -24.35
CA TYR A 554 -6.41 -6.82 -23.24
C TYR A 554 -6.32 -5.78 -22.11
N PRO A 555 -7.42 -5.56 -21.38
CA PRO A 555 -7.36 -4.79 -20.13
C PRO A 555 -6.37 -5.41 -19.15
N GLY A 556 -5.69 -4.56 -18.39
CA GLY A 556 -4.78 -4.96 -17.33
C GLY A 556 -5.45 -4.96 -15.96
N LEU A 557 -4.94 -5.79 -15.07
CA LEU A 557 -5.22 -5.74 -13.63
C LEU A 557 -3.91 -5.88 -12.86
N THR A 558 -3.60 -4.90 -12.02
CA THR A 558 -2.38 -4.95 -11.19
C THR A 558 -2.67 -4.46 -9.79
N TYR A 559 -2.20 -5.21 -8.79
CA TYR A 559 -2.19 -4.79 -7.39
C TYR A 559 -0.88 -4.02 -7.11
N PRO A 560 -0.87 -2.68 -7.14
CA PRO A 560 0.35 -1.88 -7.16
C PRO A 560 1.19 -1.96 -5.88
N VAL A 561 0.58 -2.33 -4.76
CA VAL A 561 1.29 -2.60 -3.50
C VAL A 561 2.14 -3.89 -3.62
N GLY A 562 1.68 -4.85 -4.44
CA GLY A 562 2.33 -6.14 -4.68
C GLY A 562 2.38 -7.07 -3.47
N THR A 563 1.55 -6.83 -2.45
CA THR A 563 1.35 -7.68 -1.27
C THR A 563 0.10 -7.24 -0.51
N THR A 564 -0.50 -8.14 0.27
CA THR A 564 -1.59 -7.78 1.19
C THR A 564 -1.05 -7.07 2.44
N VAL A 565 -1.88 -6.26 3.05
CA VAL A 565 -1.54 -5.49 4.26
C VAL A 565 -1.55 -6.35 5.53
N ALA A 566 -0.83 -5.92 6.56
CA ALA A 566 -0.69 -6.63 7.83
C ALA A 566 -1.81 -6.33 8.84
N PHE A 567 -2.41 -5.14 8.77
CA PHE A 567 -3.53 -4.71 9.60
C PHE A 567 -4.48 -3.82 8.79
N ASP A 568 -5.72 -3.68 9.26
CA ASP A 568 -6.89 -3.10 8.57
C ASP A 568 -6.69 -1.70 7.99
N ILE A 569 -6.01 -0.82 8.73
CA ILE A 569 -5.75 0.56 8.29
C ILE A 569 -4.35 0.74 7.69
N GLN A 570 -3.58 -0.34 7.48
CA GLN A 570 -2.29 -0.19 6.81
C GLN A 570 -2.52 0.06 5.32
N SER A 571 -1.82 1.04 4.76
CA SER A 571 -1.80 1.30 3.31
C SER A 571 -0.38 1.65 2.90
N PRO A 572 0.43 0.67 2.45
CA PRO A 572 1.82 0.92 2.09
C PRO A 572 1.96 1.73 0.78
N PRO A 573 3.09 2.42 0.58
CA PRO A 573 3.40 3.09 -0.69
C PRO A 573 3.26 2.16 -1.90
N LEU A 574 2.73 2.69 -3.00
CA LEU A 574 2.61 1.95 -4.26
C LEU A 574 3.97 1.81 -4.93
N GLN A 575 4.20 0.69 -5.65
CA GLN A 575 5.44 0.47 -6.39
C GLN A 575 5.56 1.42 -7.58
N HIS A 576 6.26 2.55 -7.41
CA HIS A 576 6.45 3.56 -8.45
C HIS A 576 7.12 3.04 -9.72
N ALA A 577 7.94 2.00 -9.61
CA ALA A 577 8.54 1.29 -10.74
C ALA A 577 7.51 0.70 -11.72
N LEU A 578 6.28 0.41 -11.28
CA LEU A 578 5.17 0.05 -12.17
C LEU A 578 4.81 1.23 -13.08
N PHE A 579 4.57 2.40 -12.47
CA PHE A 579 4.17 3.63 -13.17
C PHE A 579 5.25 4.12 -14.14
N ALA A 580 6.52 3.90 -13.80
CA ALA A 580 7.68 4.18 -14.64
C ALA A 580 7.63 3.57 -16.05
N VAL A 581 6.90 2.46 -16.22
CA VAL A 581 6.83 1.74 -17.51
C VAL A 581 5.47 1.84 -18.19
N LEU A 582 4.42 2.28 -17.48
CA LEU A 582 3.09 2.40 -18.05
C LEU A 582 3.11 3.36 -19.25
N PRO A 583 2.42 3.01 -20.36
CA PRO A 583 2.36 3.88 -21.52
C PRO A 583 1.48 5.10 -21.21
N GLN A 584 1.79 6.24 -21.83
CA GLN A 584 1.09 7.49 -21.54
C GLN A 584 -0.38 7.44 -21.99
N ASP A 585 -0.71 6.62 -22.98
CA ASP A 585 -2.08 6.41 -23.47
C ASP A 585 -2.91 5.42 -22.62
N VAL A 586 -2.40 4.99 -21.46
CA VAL A 586 -3.14 4.15 -20.51
C VAL A 586 -4.26 4.95 -19.83
N VAL A 587 -5.38 4.29 -19.54
CA VAL A 587 -6.42 4.80 -18.64
C VAL A 587 -6.40 3.93 -17.38
N ILE A 588 -6.07 4.54 -16.24
CA ILE A 588 -5.97 3.85 -14.96
C ILE A 588 -7.29 3.99 -14.22
N VAL A 589 -7.87 2.88 -13.79
CA VAL A 589 -9.13 2.84 -13.03
C VAL A 589 -8.83 2.37 -11.61
N PRO A 590 -8.76 3.26 -10.61
CA PRO A 590 -8.54 2.87 -9.22
C PRO A 590 -9.77 2.17 -8.64
N LEU A 591 -9.55 1.13 -7.83
CA LEU A 591 -10.61 0.46 -7.07
C LEU A 591 -10.19 0.30 -5.60
N ALA A 592 -11.14 0.46 -4.68
CA ALA A 592 -10.91 0.23 -3.26
C ALA A 592 -11.87 -0.83 -2.72
N PHE A 593 -11.34 -1.79 -1.96
CA PHE A 593 -12.08 -2.95 -1.43
C PHE A 593 -12.29 -2.77 0.07
N ARG A 594 -13.42 -2.17 0.46
CA ARG A 594 -13.72 -1.81 1.84
C ARG A 594 -14.16 -3.03 2.65
N GLY A 595 -13.68 -3.15 3.89
CA GLY A 595 -14.07 -4.19 4.84
C GLY A 595 -13.42 -5.56 4.61
N ILE A 596 -12.71 -5.76 3.49
CA ILE A 596 -12.24 -7.08 3.09
C ILE A 596 -11.12 -7.63 3.99
N HIS A 597 -10.33 -6.75 4.62
CA HIS A 597 -9.26 -7.18 5.53
C HIS A 597 -9.82 -7.97 6.72
N SER A 598 -10.91 -7.49 7.34
CA SER A 598 -11.55 -8.15 8.49
C SER A 598 -12.11 -9.55 8.16
N LEU A 599 -12.45 -9.82 6.89
CA LEU A 599 -12.97 -11.11 6.44
C LEU A 599 -11.88 -12.18 6.39
N TRP A 600 -10.68 -11.82 5.95
CA TRP A 600 -9.55 -12.75 5.93
C TRP A 600 -8.23 -11.98 6.16
N PRO A 601 -7.90 -11.70 7.44
CA PRO A 601 -6.74 -10.88 7.78
C PRO A 601 -5.43 -11.66 7.61
N LYS A 602 -4.37 -10.93 7.25
CA LYS A 602 -3.03 -11.50 7.06
C LYS A 602 -2.38 -11.96 8.37
N CYS A 603 -2.73 -11.30 9.48
CA CYS A 603 -2.28 -11.64 10.82
C CYS A 603 -3.35 -12.49 11.56
N PRO A 604 -2.96 -13.56 12.27
CA PRO A 604 -1.59 -14.05 12.41
C PRO A 604 -1.07 -14.78 11.16
N LYS A 605 0.25 -14.92 11.03
CA LYS A 605 0.88 -15.64 9.91
C LYS A 605 0.26 -17.04 9.70
N GLY A 606 -0.17 -17.31 8.47
CA GLY A 606 -0.81 -18.59 8.11
C GLY A 606 -2.30 -18.67 8.45
N ASN A 607 -2.95 -17.54 8.73
CA ASN A 607 -4.38 -17.49 9.05
C ASN A 607 -5.27 -18.11 7.96
N LEU A 608 -6.11 -19.07 8.36
CA LEU A 608 -7.14 -19.73 7.55
C LEU A 608 -8.57 -19.34 7.97
N ARG A 609 -8.72 -18.38 8.89
CA ARG A 609 -10.01 -17.93 9.41
C ARG A 609 -10.64 -16.92 8.46
N ILE A 610 -11.34 -17.45 7.46
CA ILE A 610 -12.20 -16.67 6.57
C ILE A 610 -13.57 -16.51 7.25
N ASN A 611 -14.08 -15.28 7.31
CA ASN A 611 -15.34 -14.93 7.96
C ASN A 611 -16.38 -14.46 6.92
N PRO A 612 -17.69 -14.61 7.20
CA PRO A 612 -18.76 -14.00 6.40
C PRO A 612 -18.79 -12.48 6.57
N GLY A 613 -19.39 -11.80 5.61
CA GLY A 613 -19.66 -10.37 5.70
C GLY A 613 -19.76 -9.68 4.35
N LEU A 614 -19.64 -8.37 4.37
CA LEU A 614 -19.85 -7.51 3.21
C LEU A 614 -18.54 -6.88 2.74
N VAL A 615 -18.28 -6.96 1.44
CA VAL A 615 -17.24 -6.18 0.76
C VAL A 615 -17.92 -5.16 -0.13
N GLU A 616 -17.65 -3.88 0.11
CA GLU A 616 -18.01 -2.81 -0.83
C GLU A 616 -16.79 -2.50 -1.71
N VAL A 617 -16.96 -2.62 -3.02
CA VAL A 617 -15.95 -2.28 -4.01
C VAL A 617 -16.35 -0.97 -4.66
N VAL A 618 -15.53 0.06 -4.43
CA VAL A 618 -15.74 1.39 -5.01
C VAL A 618 -14.84 1.57 -6.22
N VAL A 619 -15.44 1.86 -7.38
CA VAL A 619 -14.76 2.15 -8.64
C VAL A 619 -14.61 3.67 -8.77
N SER A 620 -13.38 4.17 -8.67
CA SER A 620 -13.08 5.60 -8.77
C SER A 620 -13.06 6.06 -10.23
N PRO A 621 -13.23 7.37 -10.51
CA PRO A 621 -13.21 7.88 -11.87
C PRO A 621 -11.92 7.52 -12.62
N PRO A 622 -11.99 7.25 -13.94
CA PRO A 622 -10.81 6.91 -14.73
C PRO A 622 -9.81 8.07 -14.75
N MET A 623 -8.53 7.74 -14.59
CA MET A 623 -7.41 8.69 -14.55
C MET A 623 -6.53 8.49 -15.79
N PRO A 624 -6.50 9.47 -16.71
CA PRO A 624 -5.71 9.37 -17.94
C PRO A 624 -4.21 9.42 -17.67
N GLY A 625 -3.45 8.50 -18.27
CA GLY A 625 -2.00 8.51 -18.19
C GLY A 625 -1.37 9.74 -18.84
N GLU A 626 -2.01 10.29 -19.88
CA GLU A 626 -1.53 11.44 -20.66
C GLU A 626 -1.38 12.70 -19.80
N THR A 627 -2.28 12.88 -18.84
CA THR A 627 -2.27 14.01 -17.90
C THR A 627 -1.62 13.65 -16.57
N THR A 628 -1.86 12.43 -16.06
CA THR A 628 -1.52 12.03 -14.69
C THR A 628 -0.10 11.52 -14.53
N LEU A 629 0.44 10.80 -15.53
CA LEU A 629 1.80 10.26 -15.44
C LEU A 629 2.81 11.34 -15.82
N LEU A 630 3.86 11.51 -15.03
CA LEU A 630 4.91 12.48 -15.34
C LEU A 630 5.53 12.18 -16.72
N PRO A 631 5.99 13.21 -17.45
CA PRO A 631 6.62 13.03 -18.76
C PRO A 631 7.78 12.01 -18.72
N ARG A 632 7.92 11.21 -19.79
CA ARG A 632 8.94 10.16 -19.89
C ARG A 632 10.35 10.72 -20.14
N ARG A 633 10.90 11.44 -19.17
CA ARG A 633 12.30 11.90 -19.14
C ARG A 633 13.10 11.02 -18.17
N ARG A 634 14.39 10.79 -18.45
CA ARG A 634 15.26 9.86 -17.68
C ARG A 634 15.18 10.11 -16.17
N SER A 635 15.11 11.38 -15.77
CA SER A 635 15.10 11.82 -14.37
C SER A 635 13.69 11.81 -13.72
N LEU A 636 12.61 11.92 -14.49
CA LEU A 636 11.21 11.76 -14.01
C LEU A 636 10.72 10.31 -14.07
N ARG A 637 11.63 9.38 -14.37
CA ARG A 637 11.31 7.97 -14.58
C ARG A 637 10.81 7.29 -13.30
N THR A 638 11.09 7.83 -12.13
CA THR A 638 10.70 7.24 -10.86
C THR A 638 9.19 7.25 -10.69
N GLN A 639 8.44 8.26 -11.18
CA GLN A 639 6.97 8.32 -11.08
C GLN A 639 6.46 8.18 -9.64
N VAL A 640 7.24 8.69 -8.70
CA VAL A 640 7.02 8.56 -7.26
C VAL A 640 5.82 9.39 -6.81
N GLU A 641 5.63 10.55 -7.44
CA GLU A 641 4.53 11.50 -7.25
C GLU A 641 3.22 10.91 -7.81
N SER A 642 3.26 10.34 -9.02
CA SER A 642 2.13 9.61 -9.61
C SER A 642 1.68 8.46 -8.70
N ALA A 643 2.63 7.65 -8.22
CA ALA A 643 2.34 6.54 -7.31
C ALA A 643 1.71 7.00 -5.99
N ALA A 644 2.17 8.14 -5.45
CA ALA A 644 1.62 8.73 -4.23
C ALA A 644 0.19 9.27 -4.46
N LEU A 645 -0.08 9.89 -5.61
CA LEU A 645 -1.42 10.31 -6.00
C LEU A 645 -2.40 9.11 -6.05
N PHE A 646 -2.02 8.02 -6.72
CA PHE A 646 -2.87 6.83 -6.75
C PHE A 646 -3.05 6.19 -5.36
N GLN A 647 -2.04 6.27 -4.49
CA GLN A 647 -2.19 5.88 -3.09
C GLN A 647 -3.22 6.76 -2.37
N ALA A 648 -3.21 8.08 -2.58
CA ALA A 648 -4.17 9.00 -1.97
C ALA A 648 -5.61 8.71 -2.41
N VAL A 649 -5.83 8.46 -3.71
CA VAL A 649 -7.14 8.01 -4.23
C VAL A 649 -7.56 6.70 -3.57
N HIS A 650 -6.65 5.72 -3.43
CA HIS A 650 -6.94 4.50 -2.70
C HIS A 650 -7.28 4.76 -1.23
N LEU A 651 -6.57 5.64 -0.54
CA LEU A 651 -6.79 5.96 0.88
C LEU A 651 -8.16 6.56 1.12
N THR A 652 -8.52 7.61 0.39
CA THR A 652 -9.81 8.32 0.56
C THR A 652 -11.00 7.48 0.16
N THR A 653 -10.78 6.54 -0.77
CA THR A 653 -11.83 5.63 -1.21
C THR A 653 -11.92 4.41 -0.31
N LEU A 654 -10.81 3.89 0.23
CA LEU A 654 -10.79 2.69 1.07
C LEU A 654 -11.26 2.96 2.51
N LEU A 655 -10.79 4.06 3.10
CA LEU A 655 -10.95 4.38 4.51
C LEU A 655 -11.88 5.58 4.68
N ASN A 656 -12.58 5.64 5.81
CA ASN A 656 -13.48 6.73 6.14
C ASN A 656 -12.67 7.93 6.64
N PRO A 657 -12.57 9.06 5.90
CA PRO A 657 -11.79 10.21 6.34
C PRO A 657 -12.44 10.95 7.52
N GLU A 658 -13.71 10.68 7.82
CA GLU A 658 -14.42 11.27 8.96
C GLU A 658 -14.08 10.58 10.28
N PRO A 659 -14.24 11.28 11.42
CA PRO A 659 -14.03 10.68 12.73
C PRO A 659 -15.05 9.56 12.96
N SER A 660 -14.58 8.41 13.41
CA SER A 660 -15.42 7.35 13.95
C SER A 660 -15.09 7.08 15.41
N GLU A 661 -16.14 6.82 16.19
CA GLU A 661 -16.09 6.36 17.58
C GLU A 661 -15.86 4.85 17.68
#